data_AF-A0A8C5QEH2-F1
#
_entry.id   AF-A0A8C5QEH2-F1
#
_cell.length_a   1.000
_cell.length_b   1.000
_cell.length_c   1.000
_cell.angle_alpha   90.00
_cell.angle_beta   90.00
_cell.angle_gamma   90.00
#
_symmetry.space_group_name_H-M   'P 1'
#
loop_
_entity.id
_entity.type
_entity.pdbx_description
1 polymer ?
#
loop_
_entity_poly.entity_id
_entity_poly.type
_entity_poly.pdbx_seq_one_letter_code
_entity_poly.pdbx_strand_id
1 'polypeptide(L)'
;MNEVFTDKAGARPHAKKVILMLTDGDITGTDKNSTLKQSETRRVSRYIVGLGKNFGNKESTEKLDALASDPAESHVKVLNDVSQLEDLFSEIKRKIVSVEGVSNSSNFPREFSSAGLSADVLQETLVLGDPGIYEWSGGILEVLPEQETLLNTSMEQERHFGYLGYSVRLIPTPDGLFCLTGAPRYNYRGQVVLLRKYSDLPGWEELTKLQGEQFGSYFGSEIAVSDHNGDGTLHLVLISAPHYLEKRWGGQVSVCLFLKGNLSCSVTLRGEPGHPFAQFGAAVTVLSDLDGDGIGEVAVGAPYEQDGRGALYIFKGETMGVKPSYSQRLSGTSGSRGFGLSVHGVLDLSGDGSADVVVGALGQVFVHRSRPMIHVTLNMKFKPQEFPIPDSDAAGCESVISMQACAHTTILTRGHTGSLDLLLHYSLVLDSGRSSSRVSFGNHKRALNGTLTVKREDEDCHNISVFLSDCSLDDLSPIEVYLGAHQQDSLWLLSPSSRLTAVSQVPFRLCENGGICGSDLSVKFKERDKFVLPIKDPYYMKLELKNMGEVGHQITLTLTYPDGMSFHKAGIEFLRREPLSCAMEPQRVTCNVSNAKLRHGKSAGIHVMFDVLPNVTWPDMVNITAQVLSINETEGTLSDNSETLHIPVLHSINVITKGLEKSTKYVTFSDLDHRHVLTHVYQIKNLEVGGFPVNVKVRVQHSQPDGLLWDEYGVFMDPQRPCDLVPPNARPPRSSQREFLCIVKNLNETNIHVTGNLSATQAWKSPVSVFINSSVTIQYDEKRYHSDTDSFHRTQIQTRVDLLVPPNHLLYIIVSSVGGGVLLLIICVILYKCGFFTRYKDRMSDAMKSQQQEEDAGAEEESPDMAEDKELQAQLSQESSV
;
A
#
# COMPACT_ATOMS: atom_id res chain seq x y z
N MET A 1 3.02 9.32 44.68
CA MET A 1 3.86 10.47 45.11
C MET A 1 4.87 10.11 46.20
N ASN A 2 4.49 9.36 47.24
CA ASN A 2 5.39 8.99 48.35
C ASN A 2 6.52 8.01 47.97
N GLU A 3 6.39 7.34 46.82
CA GLU A 3 7.40 6.40 46.32
C GLU A 3 8.20 6.99 45.15
N VAL A 4 7.51 7.66 44.22
CA VAL A 4 8.06 8.11 42.93
C VAL A 4 9.01 9.32 43.03
N PHE A 5 8.75 10.29 43.92
CA PHE A 5 9.62 11.47 44.09
C PHE A 5 10.56 11.35 45.29
N THR A 6 11.21 10.20 45.41
CA THR A 6 12.22 9.94 46.43
C THR A 6 13.58 9.75 45.79
N ASP A 7 14.65 10.10 46.50
CA ASP A 7 16.02 9.94 46.00
C ASP A 7 16.35 8.46 45.71
N LYS A 8 15.76 7.54 46.48
CA LYS A 8 15.84 6.08 46.24
C LYS A 8 15.20 5.64 44.93
N ALA A 9 14.20 6.38 44.44
CA ALA A 9 13.57 6.17 43.15
C ALA A 9 14.20 7.00 42.02
N GLY A 10 15.35 7.65 42.29
CA GLY A 10 16.10 8.44 41.30
C GLY A 10 15.62 9.89 41.14
N ALA A 11 14.73 10.38 42.01
CA ALA A 11 14.27 11.76 41.94
C ALA A 11 15.35 12.74 42.44
N ARG A 12 15.56 13.84 41.71
CA ARG A 12 16.51 14.89 42.11
C ARG A 12 15.85 15.82 43.15
N PRO A 13 16.49 16.13 44.29
CA PRO A 13 15.90 16.96 45.36
C PRO A 13 15.48 18.35 44.91
N HIS A 14 16.21 18.94 43.96
CA HIS A 14 16.04 20.32 43.50
C HIS A 14 15.30 20.44 42.16
N ALA A 15 14.91 19.33 41.54
CA ALA A 15 14.16 19.37 40.28
C ALA A 15 12.69 19.76 40.51
N LYS A 16 12.11 20.48 39.55
CA LYS A 16 10.68 20.78 39.54
C LYS A 16 9.91 19.46 39.33
N LYS A 17 9.04 19.11 40.27
CA LYS A 17 8.33 17.82 40.26
C LYS A 17 7.03 17.99 39.49
N VAL A 18 6.82 17.17 38.46
CA VAL A 18 5.62 17.25 37.61
C VAL A 18 4.98 15.87 37.51
N ILE A 19 3.66 15.81 37.67
CA ILE A 19 2.85 14.61 37.41
C ILE A 19 1.89 14.93 36.28
N LEU A 20 1.91 14.09 35.25
CA LEU A 20 0.89 14.04 34.22
C LEU A 20 -0.02 12.85 34.50
N MET A 21 -1.32 13.11 34.60
CA MET A 21 -2.33 12.09 34.90
C MET A 21 -3.26 11.98 33.71
N LEU A 22 -3.28 10.80 33.08
CA LEU A 22 -4.24 10.46 32.02
C LEU A 22 -5.40 9.71 32.67
N THR A 23 -6.64 10.17 32.46
CA THR A 23 -7.83 9.55 33.05
C THR A 23 -9.00 9.59 32.08
N ASP A 24 -9.88 8.60 32.17
CA ASP A 24 -11.17 8.53 31.48
C ASP A 24 -12.31 9.17 32.29
N GLY A 25 -12.00 9.76 33.46
CA GLY A 25 -12.90 10.58 34.26
C GLY A 25 -13.63 9.83 35.37
N ASP A 26 -13.47 8.51 35.49
CA ASP A 26 -14.15 7.71 36.51
C ASP A 26 -13.26 7.50 37.75
N ILE A 27 -13.23 8.52 38.62
CA ILE A 27 -12.41 8.50 39.84
C ILE A 27 -13.25 7.96 41.01
N THR A 28 -13.04 6.69 41.35
CA THR A 28 -13.83 5.95 42.36
C THR A 28 -13.26 5.99 43.80
N GLY A 29 -12.20 6.77 44.05
CA GLY A 29 -11.49 6.82 45.35
C GLY A 29 -12.02 7.84 46.38
N THR A 30 -11.99 7.47 47.67
CA THR A 30 -12.60 8.19 48.81
C THR A 30 -11.70 9.17 49.58
N ASP A 31 -10.40 9.28 49.28
CA ASP A 31 -9.45 10.05 50.11
C ASP A 31 -8.76 11.19 49.35
N LYS A 32 -9.53 12.27 49.08
CA LYS A 32 -9.13 13.37 48.18
C LYS A 32 -8.23 14.43 48.85
N ASN A 33 -8.48 14.79 50.11
CA ASN A 33 -7.90 16.01 50.71
C ASN A 33 -6.50 15.83 51.31
N SER A 34 -6.14 14.62 51.77
CA SER A 34 -4.85 14.36 52.43
C SER A 34 -3.69 14.29 51.41
N THR A 35 -3.94 13.64 50.27
CA THR A 35 -2.98 13.45 49.18
C THR A 35 -2.74 14.73 48.35
N LEU A 36 -3.79 15.52 48.09
CA LEU A 36 -3.66 16.80 47.39
C LEU A 36 -2.86 17.83 48.20
N LYS A 37 -3.15 17.97 49.50
CA LYS A 37 -2.37 18.85 50.39
C LYS A 37 -0.90 18.44 50.49
N GLN A 38 -0.62 17.13 50.53
CA GLN A 38 0.74 16.60 50.58
C GLN A 38 1.52 16.93 49.30
N SER A 39 0.86 16.95 48.15
CA SER A 39 1.46 17.30 46.86
C SER A 39 1.80 18.79 46.72
N GLU A 40 0.95 19.67 47.26
CA GLU A 40 1.17 21.12 47.30
C GLU A 40 2.36 21.47 48.21
N THR A 41 2.45 20.84 49.40
CA THR A 41 3.63 20.99 50.27
C THR A 41 4.94 20.50 49.63
N ARG A 42 4.87 19.61 48.63
CA ARG A 42 6.05 19.09 47.90
C ARG A 42 6.29 19.79 46.56
N ARG A 43 5.56 20.87 46.26
CA ARG A 43 5.66 21.66 45.02
C ARG A 43 5.58 20.80 43.76
N VAL A 44 4.65 19.84 43.73
CA VAL A 44 4.40 19.00 42.57
C VAL A 44 3.35 19.66 41.67
N SER A 45 3.71 20.00 40.43
CA SER A 45 2.75 20.45 39.42
C SER A 45 1.97 19.27 38.84
N ARG A 46 0.64 19.34 38.86
CA ARG A 46 -0.27 18.27 38.46
C ARG A 46 -1.00 18.68 37.17
N TYR A 47 -0.69 18.01 36.06
CA TYR A 47 -1.40 18.14 34.79
C TYR A 47 -2.36 16.98 34.62
N ILE A 48 -3.62 17.24 34.30
CA ILE A 48 -4.66 16.23 34.14
C ILE A 48 -5.15 16.26 32.69
N VAL A 49 -5.14 15.11 32.03
CA VAL A 49 -5.65 14.93 30.66
C VAL A 49 -6.80 13.93 30.70
N GLY A 50 -8.00 14.43 30.40
CA GLY A 50 -9.20 13.61 30.23
C GLY A 50 -9.27 13.03 28.82
N LEU A 51 -9.41 11.72 28.67
CA LEU A 51 -9.53 11.04 27.37
C LEU A 51 -10.90 10.38 27.20
N GLY A 52 -11.61 10.74 26.14
CA GLY A 52 -12.90 10.13 25.78
C GLY A 52 -14.12 11.00 26.08
N LYS A 53 -15.32 10.40 26.05
CA LYS A 53 -16.61 11.12 26.03
C LYS A 53 -17.25 11.38 27.40
N ASN A 54 -16.61 10.94 28.49
CA ASN A 54 -17.16 11.00 29.85
C ASN A 54 -17.11 12.40 30.51
N PHE A 55 -16.59 13.40 29.79
CA PHE A 55 -16.36 14.77 30.28
C PHE A 55 -17.40 15.78 29.80
N GLY A 56 -18.56 15.32 29.31
CA GLY A 56 -19.66 16.17 28.83
C GLY A 56 -20.47 16.84 29.93
N ASN A 57 -20.28 16.46 31.20
CA ASN A 57 -21.05 16.98 32.35
C ASN A 57 -20.18 17.86 33.24
N LYS A 58 -20.75 18.99 33.72
CA LYS A 58 -20.06 19.99 34.54
C LYS A 58 -19.41 19.41 35.81
N GLU A 59 -20.05 18.42 36.42
CA GLU A 59 -19.56 17.73 37.62
C GLU A 59 -18.26 16.93 37.36
N SER A 60 -18.10 16.36 36.16
CA SER A 60 -16.88 15.62 35.80
C SER A 60 -15.70 16.55 35.57
N THR A 61 -15.95 17.71 34.95
CA THR A 61 -14.93 18.74 34.72
C THR A 61 -14.46 19.36 36.04
N GLU A 62 -15.40 19.71 36.93
CA GLU A 62 -15.06 20.22 38.28
C GLU A 62 -14.25 19.21 39.10
N LYS A 63 -14.49 17.90 38.92
CA LYS A 63 -13.68 16.83 39.54
C LYS A 63 -12.24 16.77 39.01
N LEU A 64 -12.03 17.04 37.72
CA LEU A 64 -10.69 17.11 37.14
C LEU A 64 -9.94 18.37 37.57
N ASP A 65 -10.63 19.51 37.58
CA ASP A 65 -10.08 20.80 38.03
C ASP A 65 -9.58 20.70 39.47
N ALA A 66 -10.31 19.99 40.34
CA ALA A 66 -9.91 19.75 41.72
C ALA A 66 -8.64 18.90 41.89
N LEU A 67 -8.25 18.12 40.87
CA LEU A 67 -7.02 17.31 40.89
C LEU A 67 -5.83 18.01 40.26
N ALA A 68 -6.06 18.99 39.40
CA ALA A 68 -5.01 19.74 38.72
C ALA A 68 -4.34 20.77 39.66
N SER A 69 -3.21 21.32 39.23
CA SER A 69 -2.62 22.49 39.89
C SER A 69 -3.23 23.79 39.39
N ASP A 70 -3.24 24.82 40.22
CA ASP A 70 -3.74 26.14 39.84
C ASP A 70 -2.80 26.83 38.83
N PRO A 71 -3.33 27.57 37.84
CA PRO A 71 -4.75 27.65 37.48
C PRO A 71 -5.20 26.44 36.65
N ALA A 72 -6.38 25.91 36.96
CA ALA A 72 -6.93 24.69 36.35
C ALA A 72 -7.03 24.77 34.81
N GLU A 73 -7.38 25.94 34.27
CA GLU A 73 -7.47 26.20 32.82
C GLU A 73 -6.17 25.88 32.05
N SER A 74 -5.02 25.94 32.72
CA SER A 74 -3.70 25.66 32.14
C SER A 74 -3.17 24.25 32.43
N HIS A 75 -3.82 23.52 33.32
CA HIS A 75 -3.40 22.21 33.81
C HIS A 75 -4.41 21.09 33.53
N VAL A 76 -5.62 21.41 33.07
CA VAL A 76 -6.65 20.44 32.65
C VAL A 76 -6.88 20.55 31.14
N LYS A 77 -6.80 19.42 30.45
CA LYS A 77 -7.17 19.31 29.02
C LYS A 77 -8.03 18.09 28.81
N VAL A 78 -9.14 18.27 28.10
CA VAL A 78 -10.02 17.17 27.70
C VAL A 78 -9.83 16.95 26.21
N LEU A 79 -9.46 15.73 25.83
CA LEU A 79 -9.18 15.33 24.46
C LEU A 79 -10.20 14.28 24.01
N ASN A 80 -10.70 14.46 22.78
CA ASN A 80 -11.69 13.56 22.20
C ASN A 80 -11.02 12.32 21.55
N ASP A 81 -9.76 12.47 21.14
CA ASP A 81 -8.98 11.45 20.43
C ASP A 81 -7.52 11.48 20.92
N VAL A 82 -6.86 10.32 20.90
CA VAL A 82 -5.46 10.14 21.32
C VAL A 82 -4.49 10.89 20.40
N SER A 83 -4.85 11.10 19.13
CA SER A 83 -4.06 11.91 18.17
C SER A 83 -3.82 13.34 18.63
N GLN A 84 -4.73 13.92 19.43
CA GLN A 84 -4.61 15.28 19.96
C GLN A 84 -3.63 15.39 21.14
N LEU A 85 -3.08 14.27 21.64
CA LEU A 85 -2.01 14.34 22.65
C LEU A 85 -0.72 14.92 22.07
N GLU A 86 -0.47 14.82 20.76
CA GLU A 86 0.79 15.30 20.14
C GLU A 86 0.98 16.81 20.30
N ASP A 87 -0.09 17.57 20.04
CA ASP A 87 -0.10 19.02 20.21
C ASP A 87 0.07 19.40 21.69
N LEU A 88 -0.59 18.66 22.58
CA LEU A 88 -0.57 18.91 24.02
C LEU A 88 0.81 18.63 24.63
N PHE A 89 1.44 17.52 24.27
CA PHE A 89 2.79 17.20 24.73
C PHE A 89 3.82 18.20 24.23
N SER A 90 3.67 18.68 23.00
CA SER A 90 4.52 19.73 22.44
C SER A 90 4.35 21.06 23.18
N GLU A 91 3.12 21.41 23.53
CA GLU A 91 2.80 22.61 24.33
C GLU A 91 3.38 22.52 25.76
N ILE A 92 3.17 21.38 26.43
CA ILE A 92 3.69 21.12 27.78
C ILE A 92 5.22 21.08 27.77
N LYS A 93 5.84 20.44 26.76
CA LYS A 93 7.30 20.41 26.58
C LYS A 93 7.85 21.81 26.42
N ARG A 94 7.25 22.65 25.57
CA ARG A 94 7.68 24.06 25.40
C ARG A 94 7.61 24.86 26.70
N LYS A 95 6.67 24.55 27.59
CA LYS A 95 6.54 25.16 28.94
C LYS A 95 7.51 24.58 29.98
N ILE A 96 7.96 23.33 29.83
CA ILE A 96 8.86 22.63 30.77
C ILE A 96 10.35 22.81 30.40
N VAL A 97 10.68 22.94 29.11
CA VAL A 97 12.06 23.00 28.60
C VAL A 97 12.86 24.21 29.12
N SER A 98 12.19 25.26 29.63
CA SER A 98 12.88 26.39 30.28
C SER A 98 13.40 26.11 31.70
N VAL A 99 13.25 24.89 32.25
CA VAL A 99 13.50 24.60 33.68
C VAL A 99 14.44 23.41 33.94
N GLU A 100 14.96 22.72 32.93
CA GLU A 100 16.12 21.80 33.13
C GLU A 100 17.47 22.53 33.19
N GLY A 101 17.44 23.87 33.26
CA GLY A 101 18.47 24.63 33.94
C GLY A 101 19.78 24.78 33.19
N VAL A 102 19.74 25.19 31.92
CA VAL A 102 20.84 25.93 31.29
C VAL A 102 20.28 26.89 30.24
N SER A 103 19.98 28.13 30.63
CA SER A 103 19.87 29.22 29.66
C SER A 103 21.22 29.91 29.41
N ASN A 104 22.34 29.47 30.04
CA ASN A 104 23.63 30.16 29.91
C ASN A 104 24.96 29.38 30.17
N SER A 105 25.01 28.04 30.21
CA SER A 105 26.28 27.29 30.41
C SER A 105 26.23 25.77 30.09
N SER A 106 26.91 25.38 29.00
CA SER A 106 27.26 24.02 28.52
C SER A 106 26.17 23.16 27.87
N ASN A 107 26.12 23.18 26.53
CA ASN A 107 25.73 22.00 25.75
C ASN A 107 26.58 20.81 26.24
N PHE A 108 26.00 19.61 26.37
CA PHE A 108 26.73 18.37 26.64
C PHE A 108 26.95 17.61 25.33
N PRO A 109 27.94 18.00 24.50
CA PRO A 109 28.11 17.40 23.19
C PRO A 109 28.49 15.92 23.28
N ARG A 110 29.22 15.48 24.31
CA ARG A 110 29.78 14.11 24.36
C ARG A 110 29.89 13.46 25.74
N GLU A 111 29.53 14.16 26.81
CA GLU A 111 29.66 13.69 28.19
C GLU A 111 28.82 12.45 28.47
N PHE A 112 27.74 12.26 27.71
CA PHE A 112 26.87 11.09 27.75
C PHE A 112 27.10 10.12 26.57
N SER A 113 28.21 10.28 25.83
CA SER A 113 28.59 9.36 24.76
C SER A 113 28.50 7.92 25.23
N SER A 114 27.75 7.14 24.47
CA SER A 114 27.50 5.71 24.67
C SER A 114 27.90 4.97 23.40
N ALA A 115 29.01 5.41 22.78
CA ALA A 115 29.56 4.80 21.58
C ALA A 115 29.77 3.29 21.78
N GLY A 116 29.27 2.49 20.85
CA GLY A 116 29.31 1.03 20.92
C GLY A 116 28.09 0.41 21.59
N LEU A 117 27.04 1.19 21.89
CA LEU A 117 25.74 0.62 22.24
C LEU A 117 25.21 -0.29 21.13
N SER A 118 25.43 0.13 19.88
CA SER A 118 25.34 -0.73 18.71
C SER A 118 26.65 -0.66 17.92
N ALA A 119 26.95 -1.73 17.19
CA ALA A 119 28.14 -1.81 16.36
C ALA A 119 27.88 -2.73 15.17
N ASP A 120 28.48 -2.41 14.04
CA ASP A 120 28.54 -3.32 12.90
C ASP A 120 29.93 -3.24 12.24
N VAL A 121 30.37 -4.38 11.73
CA VAL A 121 31.70 -4.53 11.13
C VAL A 121 31.54 -5.13 9.75
N LEU A 122 32.14 -4.46 8.76
CA LEU A 122 32.24 -4.97 7.41
C LEU A 122 33.67 -4.78 6.90
N GLN A 123 34.36 -5.90 6.66
CA GLN A 123 35.79 -5.92 6.33
C GLN A 123 36.63 -5.20 7.39
N GLU A 124 37.30 -4.10 7.04
CA GLU A 124 38.10 -3.27 7.95
C GLU A 124 37.34 -2.03 8.46
N THR A 125 36.07 -1.86 8.09
CA THR A 125 35.24 -0.72 8.52
C THR A 125 34.42 -1.11 9.74
N LEU A 126 34.66 -0.43 10.87
CA LEU A 126 33.86 -0.53 12.08
C LEU A 126 33.01 0.72 12.23
N VAL A 127 31.69 0.55 12.36
CA VAL A 127 30.77 1.65 12.68
C VAL A 127 30.14 1.39 14.04
N LEU A 128 30.24 2.38 14.92
CA LEU A 128 29.69 2.38 16.28
C LEU A 128 28.51 3.35 16.36
N GLY A 129 27.38 2.91 16.86
CA GLY A 129 26.27 3.79 17.21
C GLY A 129 26.50 4.47 18.56
N ASP A 130 26.19 5.76 18.65
CA ASP A 130 26.31 6.56 19.86
C ASP A 130 25.06 7.42 20.06
N PRO A 131 24.02 6.90 20.73
CA PRO A 131 22.77 7.64 20.95
C PRO A 131 22.86 8.73 22.02
N GLY A 132 23.98 8.82 22.76
CA GLY A 132 24.10 9.69 23.93
C GLY A 132 24.71 11.07 23.66
N ILE A 133 25.32 11.27 22.49
CA ILE A 133 25.92 12.55 22.10
C ILE A 133 24.87 13.62 21.79
N TYR A 134 25.27 14.87 21.96
CA TYR A 134 24.47 16.07 21.64
C TYR A 134 23.06 16.03 22.24
N GLU A 135 22.98 15.94 23.57
CA GLU A 135 21.71 15.87 24.30
C GLU A 135 20.80 14.74 23.79
N TRP A 136 21.39 13.55 23.66
CA TRP A 136 20.72 12.34 23.19
C TRP A 136 20.09 12.46 21.79
N SER A 137 20.54 13.42 20.98
CA SER A 137 20.23 13.44 19.55
C SER A 137 20.80 12.19 18.89
N GLY A 138 22.01 11.80 19.30
CA GLY A 138 22.70 10.60 18.86
C GLY A 138 23.45 10.78 17.53
N GLY A 139 24.21 9.76 17.14
CA GLY A 139 24.97 9.71 15.89
C GLY A 139 25.73 8.39 15.72
N ILE A 140 26.64 8.37 14.74
CA ILE A 140 27.49 7.21 14.45
C ILE A 140 28.98 7.60 14.40
N LEU A 141 29.85 6.69 14.81
CA LEU A 141 31.30 6.82 14.79
C LEU A 141 31.86 5.81 13.81
N GLU A 142 32.63 6.26 12.83
CA GLU A 142 33.41 5.36 11.99
C GLU A 142 34.83 5.26 12.55
N VAL A 143 35.26 4.03 12.84
CA VAL A 143 36.58 3.71 13.36
C VAL A 143 37.37 3.04 12.24
N LEU A 144 38.40 3.73 11.76
CA LEU A 144 39.38 3.19 10.81
C LEU A 144 40.64 2.76 11.58
N PRO A 145 41.38 1.74 11.12
CA PRO A 145 42.55 1.20 11.82
C PRO A 145 43.64 2.24 12.18
N GLU A 146 43.72 3.35 11.45
CA GLU A 146 44.73 4.41 11.63
C GLU A 146 44.15 5.79 12.00
N GLN A 147 42.82 5.95 12.09
CA GLN A 147 42.17 7.24 12.37
C GLN A 147 40.74 7.09 12.90
N GLU A 148 40.39 7.83 13.96
CA GLU A 148 39.00 7.94 14.44
C GLU A 148 38.31 9.13 13.75
N THR A 149 37.22 8.89 13.02
CA THR A 149 36.40 9.94 12.41
C THR A 149 34.97 9.86 12.95
N LEU A 150 34.62 10.76 13.89
CA LEU A 150 33.22 10.93 14.31
C LEU A 150 32.45 11.62 13.19
N LEU A 151 31.32 11.03 12.79
CA LEU A 151 30.41 11.60 11.79
C LEU A 151 29.06 11.95 12.43
N ASN A 152 28.83 13.25 12.57
CA ASN A 152 27.53 13.79 12.91
C ASN A 152 26.75 14.01 11.62
N THR A 153 25.61 13.35 11.45
CA THR A 153 24.64 13.78 10.43
C THR A 153 24.13 15.16 10.85
N SER A 154 23.94 16.05 9.88
CA SER A 154 23.66 17.48 10.07
C SER A 154 22.81 17.81 11.30
N MET A 155 23.36 18.68 12.17
CA MET A 155 22.72 19.16 13.39
C MET A 155 21.51 20.03 13.06
N GLU A 156 20.36 19.41 12.82
CA GLU A 156 19.07 20.08 12.90
C GLU A 156 18.61 20.08 14.37
N GLN A 157 18.28 21.27 14.90
CA GLN A 157 17.77 21.48 16.26
C GLN A 157 16.50 20.65 16.58
N GLU A 158 15.88 20.01 15.60
CA GLU A 158 14.68 19.18 15.74
C GLU A 158 14.95 17.75 16.26
N ARG A 159 16.22 17.33 16.41
CA ARG A 159 16.59 15.92 16.72
C ARG A 159 16.83 15.59 18.20
N HIS A 160 16.65 16.53 19.13
CA HIS A 160 16.92 16.31 20.56
C HIS A 160 16.18 15.08 21.12
N PHE A 161 16.89 14.22 21.86
CA PHE A 161 16.40 12.96 22.44
C PHE A 161 15.93 11.90 21.42
N GLY A 162 16.44 11.91 20.19
CA GLY A 162 16.09 10.95 19.14
C GLY A 162 16.73 9.55 19.30
N TYR A 163 17.88 9.45 19.99
CA TYR A 163 18.70 8.23 20.10
C TYR A 163 19.19 7.69 18.75
N LEU A 164 19.59 8.55 17.82
CA LEU A 164 20.22 8.08 16.58
C LEU A 164 21.47 7.26 16.89
N GLY A 165 21.69 6.14 16.20
CA GLY A 165 22.76 5.19 16.54
C GLY A 165 22.35 4.16 17.60
N TYR A 166 21.07 4.06 17.96
CA TYR A 166 20.60 2.99 18.86
C TYR A 166 20.79 1.61 18.24
N SER A 167 20.61 1.51 16.91
CA SER A 167 20.94 0.35 16.09
C SER A 167 21.71 0.82 14.85
N VAL A 168 22.62 -0.02 14.35
CA VAL A 168 23.46 0.26 13.17
C VAL A 168 23.62 -1.01 12.36
N ARG A 169 23.45 -0.93 11.04
CA ARG A 169 23.78 -1.99 10.08
C ARG A 169 24.39 -1.45 8.79
N LEU A 170 25.45 -2.12 8.31
CA LEU A 170 26.13 -1.85 7.05
C LEU A 170 25.55 -2.71 5.93
N ILE A 171 25.47 -2.14 4.73
CA ILE A 171 25.02 -2.82 3.51
C ILE A 171 26.07 -2.65 2.41
N PRO A 172 26.83 -3.69 2.06
CA PRO A 172 27.68 -3.66 0.88
C PRO A 172 26.84 -3.68 -0.38
N THR A 173 27.15 -2.82 -1.34
CA THR A 173 26.62 -2.94 -2.69
C THR A 173 27.71 -2.70 -3.72
N PRO A 174 27.51 -3.11 -4.98
CA PRO A 174 28.40 -2.73 -6.08
C PRO A 174 28.56 -1.20 -6.25
N ASP A 175 27.56 -0.42 -5.84
CA ASP A 175 27.49 1.05 -6.00
C ASP A 175 28.08 1.84 -4.80
N GLY A 176 28.62 1.13 -3.80
CA GLY A 176 29.21 1.70 -2.59
C GLY A 176 28.70 1.10 -1.28
N LEU A 177 29.12 1.70 -0.17
CA LEU A 177 28.74 1.27 1.18
C LEU A 177 27.57 2.10 1.70
N PHE A 178 26.54 1.43 2.19
CA PHE A 178 25.39 2.06 2.84
C PHE A 178 25.35 1.70 4.33
N CYS A 179 24.74 2.57 5.13
CA CYS A 179 24.54 2.36 6.56
C CYS A 179 23.11 2.71 6.92
N LEU A 180 22.40 1.77 7.57
CA LEU A 180 21.15 2.01 8.24
C LEU A 180 21.39 2.28 9.71
N THR A 181 20.77 3.33 10.25
CA THR A 181 20.82 3.61 11.67
C THR A 181 19.45 3.95 12.24
N GLY A 182 19.16 3.39 13.42
CA GLY A 182 17.90 3.58 14.12
C GLY A 182 17.95 4.73 15.13
N ALA A 183 16.84 5.46 15.21
CA ALA A 183 16.54 6.52 16.17
C ALA A 183 15.14 6.27 16.78
N PRO A 184 14.99 5.26 17.67
CA PRO A 184 13.69 4.76 18.10
C PRO A 184 12.88 5.74 18.96
N ARG A 185 13.50 6.82 19.45
CA ARG A 185 12.81 7.89 20.18
C ARG A 185 12.52 9.13 19.34
N TYR A 186 12.98 9.18 18.09
CA TYR A 186 12.75 10.30 17.21
C TYR A 186 11.24 10.58 17.07
N ASN A 187 10.86 11.82 17.35
CA ASN A 187 9.47 12.28 17.40
C ASN A 187 8.51 11.34 18.16
N TYR A 188 9.05 10.58 19.13
CA TYR A 188 8.37 9.52 19.89
C TYR A 188 7.73 8.40 19.08
N ARG A 189 7.84 8.41 17.75
CA ARG A 189 7.35 7.34 16.85
C ARG A 189 8.47 6.40 16.43
N GLY A 190 9.71 6.87 16.48
CA GLY A 190 10.89 6.17 15.99
C GLY A 190 11.17 6.44 14.53
N GLN A 191 12.43 6.29 14.13
CA GLN A 191 12.89 6.54 12.78
C GLN A 191 14.07 5.62 12.43
N VAL A 192 14.22 5.31 11.14
CA VAL A 192 15.44 4.74 10.57
C VAL A 192 15.97 5.68 9.49
N VAL A 193 17.27 5.92 9.50
CA VAL A 193 17.97 6.80 8.57
C VAL A 193 18.90 5.95 7.71
N LEU A 194 18.79 6.11 6.39
CA LEU A 194 19.69 5.52 5.41
C LEU A 194 20.78 6.51 5.02
N LEU A 195 22.02 6.09 5.17
CA LEU A 195 23.23 6.83 4.86
C LEU A 195 24.02 6.14 3.74
N ARG A 196 24.72 6.92 2.93
CA ARG A 196 25.63 6.43 1.88
C ARG A 196 27.02 7.02 2.04
N LYS A 197 28.05 6.20 1.82
CA LYS A 197 29.43 6.62 1.74
C LYS A 197 29.92 6.54 0.28
N TYR A 198 30.48 7.63 -0.23
CA TYR A 198 31.17 7.63 -1.53
C TYR A 198 32.66 7.40 -1.32
N SER A 199 33.30 6.67 -2.25
CA SER A 199 34.73 6.41 -2.20
C SER A 199 35.60 7.68 -2.27
N ASP A 200 35.08 8.72 -2.93
CA ASP A 200 35.85 9.94 -3.25
C ASP A 200 35.57 11.12 -2.28
N LEU A 201 34.61 10.99 -1.37
CA LEU A 201 34.20 12.06 -0.44
C LEU A 201 34.39 11.63 1.02
N PRO A 202 35.02 12.46 1.86
CA PRO A 202 35.06 12.21 3.30
C PRO A 202 33.67 12.46 3.90
N GLY A 203 32.93 11.39 4.21
CA GLY A 203 31.72 11.44 5.03
C GLY A 203 30.53 10.63 4.52
N TRP A 204 29.48 10.61 5.33
CA TRP A 204 28.20 9.94 5.04
C TRP A 204 27.16 10.97 4.58
N GLU A 205 26.48 10.69 3.46
CA GLU A 205 25.34 11.46 2.97
C GLU A 205 24.03 10.82 3.45
N GLU A 206 23.09 11.63 3.93
CA GLU A 206 21.75 11.19 4.33
C GLU A 206 20.82 11.10 3.11
N LEU A 207 20.28 9.92 2.80
CA LEU A 207 19.48 9.68 1.60
C LEU A 207 17.98 9.61 1.86
N THR A 208 17.57 8.82 2.85
CA THR A 208 16.16 8.50 3.08
C THR A 208 15.90 8.33 4.58
N LYS A 209 14.71 8.76 5.00
CA LYS A 209 14.21 8.62 6.37
C LYS A 209 12.91 7.83 6.37
N LEU A 210 12.86 6.76 7.14
CA LEU A 210 11.64 5.99 7.40
C LEU A 210 11.15 6.31 8.80
N GLN A 211 9.91 6.79 8.93
CA GLN A 211 9.31 7.09 10.23
C GLN A 211 8.35 5.97 10.66
N GLY A 212 8.33 5.67 11.96
CA GLY A 212 7.40 4.72 12.54
C GLY A 212 5.95 5.22 12.50
N GLU A 213 5.01 4.31 12.31
CA GLU A 213 3.58 4.65 12.19
C GLU A 213 2.93 4.97 13.54
N GLN A 214 3.31 4.28 14.63
CA GLN A 214 2.67 4.39 15.94
C GLN A 214 3.57 5.07 16.98
N PHE A 215 2.98 5.98 17.76
CA PHE A 215 3.63 6.62 18.91
C PHE A 215 4.03 5.58 19.96
N GLY A 216 5.25 5.71 20.49
CA GLY A 216 5.81 4.82 21.52
C GLY A 216 6.21 3.44 21.01
N SER A 217 6.06 3.15 19.71
CA SER A 217 6.34 1.83 19.14
C SER A 217 7.81 1.45 19.14
N TYR A 218 8.70 2.44 19.30
CA TYR A 218 10.15 2.26 19.36
C TYR A 218 10.72 1.71 18.04
N PHE A 219 10.16 2.18 16.93
CA PHE A 219 10.52 1.80 15.57
C PHE A 219 11.98 2.14 15.24
N GLY A 220 12.75 1.18 14.73
CA GLY A 220 14.18 1.31 14.48
C GLY A 220 15.05 0.91 15.68
N SER A 221 14.51 0.22 16.66
CA SER A 221 15.27 -0.25 17.83
C SER A 221 16.21 -1.40 17.52
N GLU A 222 15.85 -2.28 16.59
CA GLU A 222 16.71 -3.34 16.08
C GLU A 222 16.59 -3.36 14.55
N ILE A 223 17.72 -3.58 13.87
CA ILE A 223 17.81 -3.67 12.41
C ILE A 223 18.64 -4.89 12.06
N ALA A 224 18.12 -5.74 11.16
CA ALA A 224 18.88 -6.83 10.55
C ALA A 224 18.92 -6.65 9.04
N VAL A 225 20.08 -6.95 8.43
CA VAL A 225 20.30 -6.86 6.99
C VAL A 225 20.91 -8.17 6.52
N SER A 226 20.47 -8.68 5.37
CA SER A 226 21.09 -9.81 4.70
C SER A 226 20.87 -9.77 3.19
N ASP A 227 21.86 -10.21 2.43
CA ASP A 227 21.68 -10.72 1.08
C ASP A 227 21.25 -12.19 1.19
N HIS A 228 19.97 -12.45 1.45
CA HIS A 228 19.48 -13.80 1.75
C HIS A 228 19.28 -14.67 0.51
N ASN A 229 19.27 -14.08 -0.70
CA ASN A 229 19.15 -14.80 -1.97
C ASN A 229 20.51 -14.98 -2.68
N GLY A 230 21.57 -14.30 -2.19
CA GLY A 230 22.94 -14.44 -2.65
C GLY A 230 23.21 -13.75 -4.00
N ASP A 231 22.38 -12.79 -4.41
CA ASP A 231 22.53 -12.11 -5.70
C ASP A 231 23.44 -10.86 -5.65
N GLY A 232 23.81 -10.41 -4.45
CA GLY A 232 24.69 -9.27 -4.19
C GLY A 232 24.08 -7.90 -4.49
N THR A 233 22.81 -7.83 -4.88
CA THR A 233 22.12 -6.60 -5.31
C THR A 233 20.91 -6.27 -4.45
N LEU A 234 20.07 -7.26 -4.16
CA LEU A 234 18.87 -7.14 -3.36
C LEU A 234 19.17 -7.55 -1.93
N HIS A 235 18.93 -6.65 -0.99
CA HIS A 235 19.12 -6.95 0.43
C HIS A 235 17.77 -6.92 1.15
N LEU A 236 17.53 -7.91 1.98
CA LEU A 236 16.46 -7.90 2.96
C LEU A 236 16.87 -7.04 4.14
N VAL A 237 15.95 -6.17 4.56
CA VAL A 237 16.11 -5.29 5.70
C VAL A 237 14.92 -5.50 6.62
N LEU A 238 15.18 -5.82 7.88
CA LEU A 238 14.16 -5.99 8.92
C LEU A 238 14.28 -4.84 9.91
N ILE A 239 13.18 -4.15 10.18
CA ILE A 239 13.13 -3.00 11.08
C ILE A 239 12.11 -3.27 12.18
N SER A 240 12.56 -3.27 13.43
CA SER A 240 11.72 -3.65 14.57
C SER A 240 11.06 -2.46 15.26
N ALA A 241 9.83 -2.70 15.73
CA ALA A 241 9.03 -1.83 16.60
C ALA A 241 8.45 -2.67 17.76
N PRO A 242 9.27 -3.09 18.72
CA PRO A 242 8.89 -4.04 19.78
C PRO A 242 7.82 -3.49 20.74
N HIS A 243 7.66 -2.18 20.84
CA HIS A 243 6.63 -1.57 21.68
C HIS A 243 5.36 -1.20 20.90
N TYR A 244 5.27 -1.61 19.63
CA TYR A 244 4.04 -1.49 18.86
C TYR A 244 2.90 -2.24 19.56
N LEU A 245 1.79 -1.56 19.83
CA LEU A 245 0.69 -2.09 20.59
C LEU A 245 -0.56 -2.22 19.72
N GLU A 246 -1.08 -3.44 19.64
CA GLU A 246 -2.40 -3.75 19.07
C GLU A 246 -3.18 -4.65 20.04
N LYS A 247 -4.51 -4.73 19.90
CA LYS A 247 -5.36 -5.50 20.82
C LYS A 247 -4.94 -6.96 20.99
N ARG A 248 -4.39 -7.58 19.94
CA ARG A 248 -4.01 -9.01 19.93
C ARG A 248 -2.51 -9.24 19.87
N TRP A 249 -1.72 -8.25 19.48
CA TRP A 249 -0.30 -8.40 19.20
C TRP A 249 0.51 -7.31 19.90
N GLY A 250 1.65 -7.70 20.46
CA GLY A 250 2.61 -6.81 21.10
C GLY A 250 3.95 -6.90 20.40
N GLY A 251 4.32 -5.82 19.71
CA GLY A 251 5.50 -5.72 18.87
C GLY A 251 5.23 -6.06 17.40
N GLN A 252 6.07 -5.51 16.52
CA GLN A 252 5.99 -5.67 15.08
C GLN A 252 7.38 -5.60 14.45
N VAL A 253 7.58 -6.31 13.34
CA VAL A 253 8.77 -6.15 12.48
C VAL A 253 8.33 -5.83 11.06
N SER A 254 8.84 -4.73 10.52
CA SER A 254 8.65 -4.36 9.12
C SER A 254 9.71 -5.01 8.25
N VAL A 255 9.28 -5.62 7.15
CA VAL A 255 10.11 -6.28 6.16
C VAL A 255 10.25 -5.38 4.95
N CYS A 256 11.49 -5.01 4.65
CA CYS A 256 11.83 -4.09 3.59
C CYS A 256 12.84 -4.72 2.63
N LEU A 257 12.76 -4.31 1.38
CA LEU A 257 13.70 -4.67 0.32
C LEU A 257 14.53 -3.45 -0.02
N PHE A 258 15.85 -3.62 -0.02
CA PHE A 258 16.82 -2.61 -0.37
C PHE A 258 17.44 -2.92 -1.72
N LEU A 259 17.29 -2.01 -2.68
CA LEU A 259 17.84 -2.12 -4.03
C LEU A 259 18.34 -0.76 -4.50
N LYS A 260 19.65 -0.65 -4.76
CA LYS A 260 20.32 0.54 -5.32
C LYS A 260 19.98 1.86 -4.60
N GLY A 261 20.01 1.85 -3.27
CA GLY A 261 19.72 3.04 -2.46
C GLY A 261 18.24 3.32 -2.23
N ASN A 262 17.33 2.52 -2.80
CA ASN A 262 15.90 2.60 -2.52
C ASN A 262 15.49 1.50 -1.52
N LEU A 263 14.74 1.88 -0.48
CA LEU A 263 14.27 0.99 0.57
C LEU A 263 12.74 0.98 0.55
N SER A 264 12.14 -0.19 0.26
CA SER A 264 10.68 -0.34 0.17
C SER A 264 10.19 -1.38 1.16
N CYS A 265 9.26 -1.00 2.04
CA CYS A 265 8.68 -1.89 3.05
C CYS A 265 7.27 -2.31 2.62
N SER A 266 7.03 -3.62 2.53
CA SER A 266 5.77 -4.17 1.98
C SER A 266 5.10 -5.18 2.91
N VAL A 267 5.89 -5.86 3.75
CA VAL A 267 5.42 -6.96 4.60
C VAL A 267 5.65 -6.62 6.06
N THR A 268 4.79 -7.14 6.93
CA THR A 268 4.86 -6.99 8.37
C THR A 268 4.79 -8.37 9.02
N LEU A 269 5.73 -8.66 9.91
CA LEU A 269 5.73 -9.86 10.73
C LEU A 269 5.12 -9.58 12.10
N ARG A 270 4.38 -10.56 12.62
CA ARG A 270 3.73 -10.52 13.94
C ARG A 270 3.86 -11.89 14.61
N GLY A 271 3.88 -11.87 15.94
CA GLY A 271 3.85 -13.07 16.76
C GLY A 271 2.46 -13.72 16.85
N GLU A 272 2.36 -14.70 17.74
CA GLU A 272 1.09 -15.37 18.06
C GLU A 272 0.10 -14.40 18.70
N PRO A 273 -1.19 -14.41 18.31
CA PRO A 273 -2.19 -13.54 18.90
C PRO A 273 -2.47 -13.90 20.36
N GLY A 274 -2.79 -12.88 21.18
CA GLY A 274 -3.09 -13.04 22.61
C GLY A 274 -2.02 -12.48 23.54
N HIS A 275 -0.94 -11.93 22.99
CA HIS A 275 0.20 -11.43 23.75
C HIS A 275 0.52 -9.96 23.43
N PRO A 276 -0.32 -8.99 23.87
CA PRO A 276 -0.16 -7.57 23.55
C PRO A 276 1.09 -6.90 24.14
N PHE A 277 1.78 -7.57 25.06
CA PHE A 277 3.01 -7.07 25.70
C PHE A 277 4.24 -7.96 25.43
N ALA A 278 4.18 -8.84 24.42
CA ALA A 278 5.24 -9.81 24.14
C ALA A 278 6.59 -9.19 23.73
N GLN A 279 6.54 -7.95 23.22
CA GLN A 279 7.65 -7.25 22.59
C GLN A 279 8.26 -8.04 21.43
N PHE A 280 7.42 -8.56 20.55
CA PHE A 280 7.84 -9.18 19.31
C PHE A 280 8.70 -8.20 18.48
N GLY A 281 9.90 -8.61 18.11
CA GLY A 281 10.89 -7.75 17.46
C GLY A 281 11.93 -7.16 18.43
N ALA A 282 11.95 -7.59 19.70
CA ALA A 282 13.00 -7.17 20.64
C ALA A 282 14.40 -7.62 20.20
N ALA A 283 14.47 -8.73 19.46
CA ALA A 283 15.66 -9.17 18.73
C ALA A 283 15.22 -9.69 17.36
N VAL A 284 16.00 -9.41 16.32
CA VAL A 284 15.77 -9.92 14.98
C VAL A 284 17.10 -10.29 14.33
N THR A 285 17.14 -11.40 13.61
CA THR A 285 18.32 -11.80 12.84
C THR A 285 17.89 -12.59 11.61
N VAL A 286 18.75 -12.58 10.59
CA VAL A 286 18.63 -13.49 9.45
C VAL A 286 19.53 -14.68 9.73
N LEU A 287 18.95 -15.87 9.65
CA LEU A 287 19.62 -17.15 9.82
C LEU A 287 20.16 -17.62 8.48
N SER A 288 21.11 -18.56 8.52
CA SER A 288 21.41 -19.35 7.32
C SER A 288 20.23 -20.24 6.93
N ASP A 289 20.22 -20.72 5.69
CA ASP A 289 19.24 -21.68 5.18
C ASP A 289 19.17 -22.97 6.04
N LEU A 290 18.06 -23.11 6.78
CA LEU A 290 17.77 -24.21 7.68
C LEU A 290 16.96 -25.32 7.00
N ASP A 291 16.18 -25.01 5.96
CA ASP A 291 15.30 -25.98 5.29
C ASP A 291 15.82 -26.51 3.94
N GLY A 292 16.93 -25.97 3.46
CA GLY A 292 17.69 -26.41 2.30
C GLY A 292 17.13 -25.91 0.96
N ASP A 293 16.36 -24.83 0.95
CA ASP A 293 15.79 -24.24 -0.26
C ASP A 293 16.69 -23.18 -0.92
N GLY A 294 17.85 -22.89 -0.32
CA GLY A 294 18.82 -21.91 -0.78
C GLY A 294 18.59 -20.49 -0.26
N ILE A 295 17.59 -20.26 0.59
CA ILE A 295 17.24 -18.95 1.14
C ILE A 295 17.28 -18.99 2.67
N GLY A 296 17.98 -18.04 3.29
CA GLY A 296 18.04 -17.94 4.75
C GLY A 296 16.69 -17.59 5.40
N GLU A 297 16.40 -18.20 6.54
CA GLU A 297 15.24 -17.87 7.39
C GLU A 297 15.43 -16.59 8.20
N VAL A 298 14.34 -16.12 8.82
CA VAL A 298 14.35 -14.99 9.75
C VAL A 298 13.93 -15.45 11.14
N ALA A 299 14.67 -15.06 12.17
CA ALA A 299 14.30 -15.29 13.56
C ALA A 299 13.91 -13.99 14.25
N VAL A 300 12.80 -14.02 15.00
CA VAL A 300 12.28 -12.87 15.75
C VAL A 300 11.99 -13.26 17.20
N GLY A 301 12.58 -12.53 18.13
CA GLY A 301 12.39 -12.71 19.57
C GLY A 301 11.15 -11.98 20.12
N ALA A 302 10.48 -12.63 21.08
CA ALA A 302 9.35 -12.09 21.83
C ALA A 302 9.53 -12.40 23.33
N PRO A 303 10.50 -11.74 24.00
CA PRO A 303 10.98 -12.15 25.32
C PRO A 303 9.95 -12.03 26.44
N TYR A 304 8.90 -11.23 26.26
CA TYR A 304 7.87 -11.02 27.28
C TYR A 304 6.60 -11.82 27.04
N GLU A 305 6.58 -12.69 26.03
CA GLU A 305 5.47 -13.61 25.80
C GLU A 305 5.31 -14.60 26.97
N GLN A 306 4.08 -15.08 27.19
CA GLN A 306 3.73 -16.02 28.27
C GLN A 306 4.27 -15.57 29.65
N ASP A 307 3.88 -14.38 30.09
CA ASP A 307 4.27 -13.80 31.39
C ASP A 307 5.80 -13.68 31.59
N GLY A 308 6.52 -13.35 30.52
CA GLY A 308 7.97 -13.16 30.59
C GLY A 308 8.80 -14.43 30.43
N ARG A 309 8.19 -15.57 30.11
CA ARG A 309 8.95 -16.79 29.77
C ARG A 309 9.73 -16.62 28.47
N GLY A 310 9.10 -15.96 27.50
CA GLY A 310 9.65 -15.59 26.21
C GLY A 310 9.50 -16.66 25.13
N ALA A 311 9.65 -16.23 23.87
CA ALA A 311 9.60 -17.09 22.70
C ALA A 311 10.52 -16.59 21.58
N LEU A 312 10.80 -17.49 20.64
CA LEU A 312 11.44 -17.20 19.36
C LEU A 312 10.56 -17.72 18.22
N TYR A 313 10.39 -16.91 17.19
CA TYR A 313 9.65 -17.25 15.98
C TYR A 313 10.62 -17.38 14.81
N ILE A 314 10.48 -18.43 14.02
CA ILE A 314 11.21 -18.63 12.77
C ILE A 314 10.24 -18.42 11.60
N PHE A 315 10.63 -17.58 10.66
CA PHE A 315 9.90 -17.28 9.44
C PHE A 315 10.70 -17.75 8.23
N LYS A 316 10.02 -18.37 7.28
CA LYS A 316 10.63 -18.82 6.03
C LYS A 316 10.95 -17.62 5.14
N GLY A 317 12.19 -17.56 4.64
CA GLY A 317 12.58 -16.54 3.65
C GLY A 317 11.97 -16.85 2.28
N GLU A 318 11.80 -15.82 1.46
CA GLU A 318 11.34 -15.93 0.07
C GLU A 318 12.21 -15.04 -0.81
N THR A 319 12.30 -15.32 -2.12
CA THR A 319 13.16 -14.56 -3.04
C THR A 319 12.89 -13.05 -2.98
N MET A 320 11.64 -12.67 -2.75
CA MET A 320 11.19 -11.28 -2.64
C MET A 320 10.66 -10.93 -1.24
N GLY A 321 11.30 -11.43 -0.19
CA GLY A 321 11.00 -11.03 1.19
C GLY A 321 10.94 -12.20 2.17
N VAL A 322 9.88 -12.26 2.96
CA VAL A 322 9.70 -13.23 4.03
C VAL A 322 8.23 -13.63 4.08
N LYS A 323 7.96 -14.93 4.23
CA LYS A 323 6.59 -15.42 4.42
C LYS A 323 6.01 -14.87 5.73
N PRO A 324 4.85 -14.18 5.73
CA PRO A 324 4.33 -13.52 6.93
C PRO A 324 3.91 -14.46 8.07
N SER A 325 3.72 -15.74 7.76
CA SER A 325 3.41 -16.77 8.76
C SER A 325 4.70 -17.46 9.20
N TYR A 326 4.89 -17.56 10.52
CA TYR A 326 6.03 -18.29 11.07
C TYR A 326 5.92 -19.79 10.73
N SER A 327 7.05 -20.42 10.40
CA SER A 327 7.16 -21.86 10.18
C SER A 327 7.33 -22.62 11.49
N GLN A 328 7.94 -21.98 12.49
CA GLN A 328 8.19 -22.58 13.80
C GLN A 328 8.12 -21.53 14.91
N ARG A 329 7.66 -21.95 16.10
CA ARG A 329 7.70 -21.16 17.33
C ARG A 329 8.35 -21.99 18.44
N LEU A 330 9.41 -21.45 19.04
CA LEU A 330 10.10 -22.02 20.19
C LEU A 330 9.68 -21.27 21.44
N SER A 331 9.11 -21.97 22.42
CA SER A 331 8.79 -21.39 23.73
C SER A 331 9.96 -21.56 24.69
N GLY A 332 10.18 -20.56 25.55
CA GLY A 332 11.08 -20.72 26.69
C GLY A 332 10.67 -21.89 27.59
N THR A 333 11.64 -22.50 28.27
CA THR A 333 11.42 -23.63 29.18
C THR A 333 10.91 -23.17 30.55
N SER A 334 10.43 -24.10 31.38
CA SER A 334 10.04 -23.79 32.77
C SER A 334 11.24 -23.28 33.56
N GLY A 335 11.25 -21.97 33.87
CA GLY A 335 12.33 -21.30 34.59
C GLY A 335 13.11 -20.28 33.76
N SER A 336 12.98 -20.30 32.43
CA SER A 336 13.55 -19.24 31.58
C SER A 336 12.78 -17.93 31.79
N ARG A 337 13.49 -16.81 31.74
CA ARG A 337 12.88 -15.48 31.68
C ARG A 337 13.51 -14.70 30.54
N GLY A 338 12.70 -14.08 29.70
CA GLY A 338 13.19 -13.33 28.55
C GLY A 338 13.81 -14.20 27.47
N PHE A 339 13.35 -15.44 27.27
CA PHE A 339 13.82 -16.25 26.14
C PHE A 339 13.53 -15.52 24.82
N GLY A 340 14.56 -15.30 23.99
CA GLY A 340 14.45 -14.48 22.78
C GLY A 340 14.83 -13.01 22.99
N LEU A 341 15.53 -12.67 24.07
CA LEU A 341 16.10 -11.32 24.29
C LEU A 341 17.23 -11.00 23.31
N SER A 342 17.96 -12.00 22.85
CA SER A 342 18.96 -11.91 21.79
C SER A 342 18.96 -13.21 21.00
N VAL A 343 19.32 -13.14 19.72
CA VAL A 343 19.35 -14.31 18.84
C VAL A 343 20.49 -14.17 17.82
N HIS A 344 21.10 -15.30 17.49
CA HIS A 344 22.06 -15.43 16.39
C HIS A 344 22.01 -16.86 15.85
N GLY A 345 22.23 -17.09 14.56
CA GLY A 345 22.26 -18.47 14.04
C GLY A 345 22.79 -18.60 12.62
N VAL A 346 24.09 -18.35 12.47
CA VAL A 346 24.83 -18.42 11.20
C VAL A 346 25.88 -19.54 11.21
N LEU A 347 26.24 -20.06 12.39
CA LEU A 347 27.35 -21.00 12.55
C LEU A 347 26.84 -22.39 12.96
N ASP A 348 27.47 -23.42 12.40
CA ASP A 348 27.38 -24.79 12.90
C ASP A 348 28.28 -24.92 14.14
N LEU A 349 27.68 -25.01 15.32
CA LEU A 349 28.38 -25.21 16.59
C LEU A 349 28.47 -26.70 16.97
N SER A 350 27.67 -27.54 16.31
CA SER A 350 27.57 -28.97 16.57
C SER A 350 28.57 -29.80 15.75
N GLY A 351 29.07 -29.24 14.64
CA GLY A 351 29.95 -29.91 13.68
C GLY A 351 29.22 -30.89 12.76
N ASP A 352 27.88 -30.80 12.68
CA ASP A 352 27.08 -31.73 11.88
C ASP A 352 26.82 -31.24 10.45
N GLY A 353 27.27 -30.03 10.10
CA GLY A 353 27.14 -29.40 8.80
C GLY A 353 25.86 -28.59 8.60
N SER A 354 25.04 -28.42 9.65
CA SER A 354 23.87 -27.56 9.69
C SER A 354 24.07 -26.42 10.69
N ALA A 355 23.58 -25.22 10.39
CA ALA A 355 23.74 -24.10 11.32
C ALA A 355 22.85 -24.27 12.55
N ASP A 356 23.34 -23.78 13.68
CA ASP A 356 22.63 -23.82 14.96
C ASP A 356 22.08 -22.43 15.32
N VAL A 357 20.99 -22.41 16.07
CA VAL A 357 20.36 -21.18 16.56
C VAL A 357 20.65 -20.99 18.04
N VAL A 358 21.31 -19.88 18.38
CA VAL A 358 21.63 -19.49 19.74
C VAL A 358 20.65 -18.43 20.22
N VAL A 359 20.05 -18.64 21.39
CA VAL A 359 19.01 -17.77 21.95
C VAL A 359 19.37 -17.35 23.36
N GLY A 360 19.45 -16.03 23.58
CA GLY A 360 19.67 -15.43 24.87
C GLY A 360 18.41 -15.36 25.72
N ALA A 361 18.59 -15.56 27.02
CA ALA A 361 17.62 -15.31 28.07
C ALA A 361 18.32 -14.67 29.29
N LEU A 362 17.55 -14.20 30.27
CA LEU A 362 18.13 -13.63 31.48
C LEU A 362 18.96 -14.68 32.24
N GLY A 363 20.28 -14.51 32.23
CA GLY A 363 21.24 -15.39 32.91
C GLY A 363 21.46 -16.75 32.25
N GLN A 364 20.93 -16.99 31.04
CA GLN A 364 21.04 -18.28 30.33
C GLN A 364 21.21 -18.07 28.83
N VAL A 365 21.87 -19.03 28.17
CA VAL A 365 21.97 -19.10 26.71
C VAL A 365 21.56 -20.50 26.27
N PHE A 366 20.67 -20.58 25.30
CA PHE A 366 20.17 -21.83 24.72
C PHE A 366 20.79 -22.03 23.34
N VAL A 367 21.24 -23.24 23.04
CA VAL A 367 21.75 -23.61 21.71
C VAL A 367 20.82 -24.67 21.14
N HIS A 368 20.10 -24.31 20.09
CA HIS A 368 19.19 -25.18 19.36
C HIS A 368 19.88 -25.72 18.12
N ARG A 369 19.96 -27.05 18.03
CA ARG A 369 20.51 -27.72 16.86
C ARG A 369 19.46 -27.90 15.78
N SER A 370 19.85 -27.61 14.55
CA SER A 370 19.00 -27.85 13.38
C SER A 370 18.95 -29.32 13.04
N ARG A 371 17.82 -29.78 12.50
CA ARG A 371 17.64 -31.17 12.05
C ARG A 371 17.68 -31.21 10.52
N PRO A 372 18.42 -32.15 9.91
CA PRO A 372 18.56 -32.18 8.47
C PRO A 372 17.25 -32.61 7.79
N MET A 373 16.99 -32.06 6.60
CA MET A 373 15.72 -32.22 5.89
C MET A 373 15.88 -32.95 4.55
N ILE A 374 14.92 -33.82 4.25
CA ILE A 374 14.79 -34.52 2.97
C ILE A 374 13.40 -34.36 2.39
N HIS A 375 13.32 -34.44 1.06
CA HIS A 375 12.07 -34.51 0.32
C HIS A 375 11.90 -35.92 -0.25
N VAL A 376 10.75 -36.56 0.04
CA VAL A 376 10.44 -37.90 -0.48
C VAL A 376 9.17 -37.86 -1.32
N THR A 377 9.23 -38.48 -2.50
CA THR A 377 8.10 -38.71 -3.40
C THR A 377 7.91 -40.20 -3.60
N LEU A 378 6.70 -40.70 -3.34
CA LEU A 378 6.33 -42.07 -3.69
C LEU A 378 5.85 -42.15 -5.15
N ASN A 379 6.24 -43.21 -5.85
CA ASN A 379 5.79 -43.48 -7.21
C ASN A 379 5.47 -44.97 -7.42
N MET A 380 4.57 -45.26 -8.34
CA MET A 380 4.19 -46.62 -8.72
C MET A 380 4.31 -46.79 -10.24
N LYS A 381 5.02 -47.84 -10.68
CA LYS A 381 5.17 -48.21 -12.10
C LYS A 381 4.52 -49.56 -12.34
N PHE A 382 3.70 -49.68 -13.38
CA PHE A 382 2.99 -50.91 -13.74
C PHE A 382 3.52 -51.49 -15.05
N LYS A 383 3.68 -52.81 -15.09
CA LYS A 383 4.07 -53.58 -16.28
C LYS A 383 3.19 -54.83 -16.38
N PRO A 384 2.36 -54.96 -17.43
CA PRO A 384 1.98 -53.94 -18.43
C PRO A 384 1.27 -52.71 -17.82
N GLN A 385 1.16 -51.61 -18.59
CA GLN A 385 0.49 -50.37 -18.15
C GLN A 385 -1.03 -50.46 -18.11
N GLU A 386 -1.60 -51.49 -18.74
CA GLU A 386 -3.03 -51.77 -18.78
C GLU A 386 -3.25 -53.22 -18.32
N PHE A 387 -4.38 -53.49 -17.66
CA PHE A 387 -4.77 -54.86 -17.34
C PHE A 387 -5.23 -55.58 -18.62
N PRO A 388 -4.57 -56.68 -19.03
CA PRO A 388 -5.08 -57.51 -20.10
C PRO A 388 -6.26 -58.32 -19.59
N ILE A 389 -7.41 -58.18 -20.28
CA ILE A 389 -8.59 -59.03 -20.05
C ILE A 389 -8.35 -60.34 -20.84
N PRO A 390 -8.41 -61.52 -20.20
CA PRO A 390 -8.31 -62.80 -20.90
C PRO A 390 -9.52 -63.00 -21.84
N ASP A 391 -9.29 -63.54 -23.04
CA ASP A 391 -10.38 -63.93 -23.94
C ASP A 391 -11.29 -64.97 -23.26
N SER A 392 -12.60 -64.83 -23.43
CA SER A 392 -13.65 -65.57 -22.70
C SER A 392 -13.62 -67.10 -22.80
N ASP A 393 -12.75 -67.64 -23.64
CA ASP A 393 -12.74 -69.06 -24.00
C ASP A 393 -11.69 -69.89 -23.24
N ALA A 394 -10.85 -69.27 -22.39
CA ALA A 394 -9.89 -69.98 -21.55
C ALA A 394 -10.34 -70.02 -20.07
N ALA A 395 -10.33 -71.21 -19.48
CA ALA A 395 -10.78 -71.45 -18.11
C ALA A 395 -9.92 -70.70 -17.06
N GLY A 396 -10.43 -69.55 -16.59
CA GLY A 396 -9.93 -68.83 -15.41
C GLY A 396 -9.67 -67.34 -15.65
N CYS A 397 -10.25 -66.48 -14.82
CA CYS A 397 -9.97 -65.03 -14.81
C CYS A 397 -8.67 -64.72 -14.03
N GLU A 398 -7.54 -65.28 -14.48
CA GLU A 398 -6.24 -65.06 -13.84
C GLU A 398 -5.34 -64.25 -14.78
N SER A 399 -5.26 -62.95 -14.52
CA SER A 399 -4.34 -62.03 -15.19
C SER A 399 -3.44 -61.40 -14.14
N VAL A 400 -2.13 -61.33 -14.41
CA VAL A 400 -1.15 -60.78 -13.46
C VAL A 400 -0.43 -59.60 -14.07
N ILE A 401 -0.28 -58.54 -13.27
CA ILE A 401 0.61 -57.43 -13.60
C ILE A 401 1.66 -57.27 -12.51
N SER A 402 2.85 -56.82 -12.91
CA SER A 402 3.91 -56.45 -11.98
C SER A 402 3.82 -54.96 -11.68
N MET A 403 3.73 -54.62 -10.41
CA MET A 403 3.79 -53.25 -9.91
C MET A 403 5.10 -53.04 -9.16
N GLN A 404 5.76 -51.91 -9.39
CA GLN A 404 6.95 -51.48 -8.68
C GLN A 404 6.61 -50.23 -7.87
N ALA A 405 6.68 -50.32 -6.54
CA ALA A 405 6.51 -49.18 -5.64
C ALA A 405 7.89 -48.63 -5.24
N CYS A 406 8.13 -47.35 -5.51
CA CYS A 406 9.43 -46.71 -5.33
C CYS A 406 9.33 -45.47 -4.43
N ALA A 407 10.36 -45.23 -3.61
CA ALA A 407 10.56 -43.98 -2.91
C ALA A 407 11.74 -43.22 -3.54
N HIS A 408 11.45 -42.08 -4.16
CA HIS A 408 12.47 -41.17 -4.66
C HIS A 408 12.80 -40.14 -3.59
N THR A 409 14.08 -39.97 -3.29
CA THR A 409 14.55 -39.08 -2.21
C THR A 409 15.46 -38.01 -2.76
N THR A 410 15.25 -36.79 -2.29
CA THR A 410 16.11 -35.63 -2.55
C THR A 410 16.57 -35.05 -1.22
N ILE A 411 17.87 -34.90 -1.03
CA ILE A 411 18.42 -34.25 0.17
C ILE A 411 18.36 -32.73 -0.02
N LEU A 412 17.70 -32.05 0.90
CA LEU A 412 17.58 -30.59 0.88
C LEU A 412 18.77 -29.96 1.61
N THR A 413 19.05 -30.42 2.84
CA THR A 413 20.19 -29.93 3.64
C THR A 413 21.50 -30.64 3.25
N ARG A 414 22.16 -30.16 2.19
CA ARG A 414 23.35 -30.82 1.58
C ARG A 414 24.62 -30.82 2.44
N GLY A 415 24.71 -29.93 3.43
CA GLY A 415 25.88 -29.81 4.31
C GLY A 415 26.00 -30.91 5.37
N HIS A 416 24.91 -31.64 5.66
CA HIS A 416 24.87 -32.53 6.82
C HIS A 416 25.77 -33.77 6.67
N THR A 417 26.56 -34.10 7.68
CA THR A 417 27.58 -35.16 7.62
C THR A 417 27.12 -36.54 8.13
N GLY A 418 25.94 -36.65 8.76
CA GLY A 418 25.39 -37.91 9.28
C GLY A 418 24.88 -38.90 8.21
N SER A 419 24.77 -40.19 8.57
CA SER A 419 24.18 -41.21 7.71
C SER A 419 22.66 -41.02 7.58
N LEU A 420 22.11 -41.25 6.39
CA LEU A 420 20.68 -41.23 6.13
C LEU A 420 20.16 -42.67 6.10
N ASP A 421 19.60 -43.09 7.23
CA ASP A 421 18.90 -44.38 7.37
C ASP A 421 17.47 -44.09 7.86
N LEU A 422 16.58 -43.72 6.93
CA LEU A 422 15.18 -43.43 7.25
C LEU A 422 14.28 -44.61 6.86
N LEU A 423 13.49 -45.10 7.81
CA LEU A 423 12.52 -46.17 7.59
C LEU A 423 11.11 -45.60 7.39
N LEU A 424 10.51 -45.89 6.24
CA LEU A 424 9.13 -45.52 5.92
C LEU A 424 8.23 -46.75 5.97
N HIS A 425 7.16 -46.69 6.76
CA HIS A 425 6.13 -47.73 6.79
C HIS A 425 5.04 -47.39 5.79
N TYR A 426 4.83 -48.25 4.81
CA TYR A 426 3.82 -48.04 3.78
C TYR A 426 2.66 -49.04 3.87
N SER A 427 1.49 -48.57 3.45
CA SER A 427 0.27 -49.33 3.25
C SER A 427 -0.20 -49.16 1.82
N LEU A 428 -0.44 -50.27 1.14
CA LEU A 428 -0.84 -50.32 -0.25
C LEU A 428 -2.21 -50.99 -0.35
N VAL A 429 -3.18 -50.33 -0.99
CA VAL A 429 -4.58 -50.75 -1.08
C VAL A 429 -5.00 -50.79 -2.53
N LEU A 430 -5.51 -51.94 -2.97
CA LEU A 430 -6.04 -52.12 -4.32
C LEU A 430 -7.52 -51.76 -4.40
N ASP A 431 -7.89 -51.25 -5.57
CA ASP A 431 -9.24 -50.83 -5.95
C ASP A 431 -9.86 -49.93 -4.85
N SER A 432 -9.08 -48.95 -4.37
CA SER A 432 -9.39 -48.14 -3.17
C SER A 432 -10.75 -47.43 -3.24
N GLY A 433 -11.17 -47.00 -4.43
CA GLY A 433 -12.46 -46.35 -4.66
C GLY A 433 -13.70 -47.25 -4.58
N ARG A 434 -13.54 -48.57 -4.37
CA ARG A 434 -14.65 -49.54 -4.36
C ARG A 434 -14.80 -50.29 -3.03
N SER A 435 -15.99 -50.80 -2.74
CA SER A 435 -16.25 -51.64 -1.56
C SER A 435 -15.68 -53.06 -1.73
N SER A 436 -15.84 -53.64 -2.92
CA SER A 436 -15.28 -54.92 -3.34
C SER A 436 -14.14 -54.71 -4.34
N SER A 437 -13.00 -55.37 -4.13
CA SER A 437 -11.83 -55.25 -5.00
C SER A 437 -11.88 -56.25 -6.15
N ARG A 438 -11.68 -55.78 -7.39
CA ARG A 438 -11.56 -56.64 -8.59
C ARG A 438 -10.19 -57.33 -8.69
N VAL A 439 -9.21 -56.81 -7.95
CA VAL A 439 -7.83 -57.29 -7.92
C VAL A 439 -7.40 -57.65 -6.51
N SER A 440 -6.40 -58.51 -6.37
CA SER A 440 -5.82 -58.87 -5.09
C SER A 440 -4.31 -59.08 -5.18
N PHE A 441 -3.63 -58.91 -4.04
CA PHE A 441 -2.29 -59.45 -3.85
C PHE A 441 -2.36 -60.96 -3.62
N GLY A 442 -1.21 -61.63 -3.65
CA GLY A 442 -1.11 -63.05 -3.28
C GLY A 442 -1.85 -63.37 -1.97
N ASN A 443 -2.57 -64.50 -1.95
CA ASN A 443 -3.50 -64.92 -0.88
C ASN A 443 -4.83 -64.13 -0.79
N HIS A 444 -5.33 -63.59 -1.91
CA HIS A 444 -6.63 -62.89 -2.01
C HIS A 444 -6.78 -61.68 -1.07
N LYS A 445 -5.67 -61.01 -0.75
CA LYS A 445 -5.68 -59.82 0.11
C LYS A 445 -5.82 -58.55 -0.71
N ARG A 446 -6.67 -57.63 -0.25
CA ARG A 446 -6.85 -56.29 -0.87
C ARG A 446 -5.75 -55.30 -0.49
N ALA A 447 -5.13 -55.47 0.68
CA ALA A 447 -4.14 -54.56 1.22
C ALA A 447 -2.83 -55.28 1.59
N LEU A 448 -1.72 -54.58 1.42
CA LEU A 448 -0.36 -55.03 1.74
C LEU A 448 0.36 -53.93 2.51
N ASN A 449 1.03 -54.30 3.60
CA ASN A 449 1.88 -53.39 4.36
C ASN A 449 3.35 -53.80 4.19
N GLY A 450 4.25 -52.83 4.18
CA GLY A 450 5.68 -53.07 4.08
C GLY A 450 6.50 -51.89 4.58
N THR A 451 7.80 -51.95 4.33
CA THR A 451 8.77 -50.92 4.71
C THR A 451 9.66 -50.57 3.53
N LEU A 452 9.94 -49.28 3.36
CA LEU A 452 10.90 -48.74 2.40
C LEU A 452 12.05 -48.10 3.17
N THR A 453 13.29 -48.34 2.76
CA THR A 453 14.47 -47.75 3.37
C THR A 453 15.01 -46.64 2.49
N VAL A 454 14.93 -45.41 2.98
CA VAL A 454 15.42 -44.23 2.27
C VAL A 454 16.89 -44.02 2.60
N LYS A 455 17.73 -43.99 1.55
CA LYS A 455 19.18 -43.82 1.62
C LYS A 455 19.64 -42.62 0.78
N ARG A 456 20.84 -42.12 1.09
CA ARG A 456 21.54 -41.04 0.37
C ARG A 456 21.96 -41.60 -1.01
N GLU A 457 21.16 -41.30 -2.04
CA GLU A 457 21.41 -41.58 -3.47
C GLU A 457 20.82 -42.87 -4.10
N ASP A 458 19.90 -43.57 -3.43
CA ASP A 458 19.21 -44.75 -4.01
C ASP A 458 17.68 -44.56 -4.12
N GLU A 459 17.10 -44.92 -5.28
CA GLU A 459 15.66 -45.18 -5.43
C GLU A 459 15.39 -46.59 -4.89
N ASP A 460 14.81 -46.69 -3.68
CA ASP A 460 14.43 -47.99 -3.11
C ASP A 460 13.07 -48.41 -3.69
N CYS A 461 13.07 -49.52 -4.43
CA CYS A 461 11.90 -50.00 -5.18
C CYS A 461 11.58 -51.45 -4.83
N HIS A 462 10.32 -51.71 -4.48
CA HIS A 462 9.81 -53.06 -4.22
C HIS A 462 8.88 -53.52 -5.36
N ASN A 463 9.16 -54.70 -5.90
CA ASN A 463 8.30 -55.36 -6.89
C ASN A 463 7.22 -56.18 -6.20
N ILE A 464 5.96 -55.99 -6.64
CA ILE A 464 4.76 -56.57 -6.06
C ILE A 464 3.87 -57.06 -7.21
N SER A 465 3.44 -58.33 -7.15
CA SER A 465 2.52 -58.92 -8.12
C SER A 465 1.06 -58.65 -7.73
N VAL A 466 0.26 -58.22 -8.71
CA VAL A 466 -1.18 -57.94 -8.56
C VAL A 466 -1.97 -58.86 -9.50
N PHE A 467 -2.98 -59.55 -8.95
CA PHE A 467 -3.78 -60.54 -9.65
C PHE A 467 -5.21 -60.05 -9.85
N LEU A 468 -5.73 -60.18 -11.07
CA LEU A 468 -7.15 -60.01 -11.36
C LEU A 468 -7.94 -61.17 -10.73
N SER A 469 -9.01 -60.84 -10.01
CA SER A 469 -9.79 -61.80 -9.22
C SER A 469 -11.21 -62.01 -9.76
N ASP A 470 -11.77 -61.05 -10.51
CA ASP A 470 -13.08 -61.16 -11.15
C ASP A 470 -13.16 -60.31 -12.43
N CYS A 471 -13.51 -60.94 -13.55
CA CYS A 471 -13.61 -60.32 -14.88
C CYS A 471 -15.03 -59.80 -15.17
N SER A 472 -16.01 -60.05 -14.29
CA SER A 472 -17.44 -59.90 -14.59
C SER A 472 -18.13 -58.65 -13.98
N LEU A 473 -17.42 -57.83 -13.20
CA LEU A 473 -18.05 -56.81 -12.36
C LEU A 473 -18.05 -55.38 -12.91
N ASP A 474 -17.02 -54.96 -13.66
CA ASP A 474 -16.87 -53.65 -14.33
C ASP A 474 -15.47 -53.60 -14.96
N ASP A 475 -15.39 -53.66 -16.29
CA ASP A 475 -14.19 -53.56 -17.12
C ASP A 475 -13.98 -52.16 -17.71
N LEU A 476 -14.92 -51.23 -17.50
CA LEU A 476 -14.86 -49.86 -18.02
C LEU A 476 -14.13 -48.90 -17.08
N SER A 477 -14.32 -49.06 -15.76
CA SER A 477 -13.66 -48.20 -14.78
C SER A 477 -12.23 -48.68 -14.50
N PRO A 478 -11.21 -47.79 -14.46
CA PRO A 478 -9.85 -48.19 -14.14
C PRO A 478 -9.72 -48.73 -12.71
N ILE A 479 -8.68 -49.54 -12.46
CA ILE A 479 -8.32 -50.02 -11.12
C ILE A 479 -7.49 -48.96 -10.42
N GLU A 480 -8.00 -48.46 -9.30
CA GLU A 480 -7.30 -47.46 -8.49
C GLU A 480 -6.41 -48.13 -7.45
N VAL A 481 -5.12 -47.83 -7.47
CA VAL A 481 -4.15 -48.32 -6.49
C VAL A 481 -3.70 -47.15 -5.63
N TYR A 482 -3.91 -47.27 -4.31
CA TYR A 482 -3.49 -46.29 -3.32
C TYR A 482 -2.24 -46.78 -2.58
N LEU A 483 -1.22 -45.93 -2.50
CA LEU A 483 -0.01 -46.12 -1.70
C LEU A 483 0.10 -44.94 -0.72
N GLY A 484 0.12 -45.23 0.57
CA GLY A 484 0.38 -44.25 1.62
C GLY A 484 1.55 -44.69 2.49
N ALA A 485 2.42 -43.77 2.88
CA ALA A 485 3.52 -44.04 3.81
C ALA A 485 3.55 -43.03 4.95
N HIS A 486 4.17 -43.43 6.06
CA HIS A 486 4.47 -42.55 7.19
C HIS A 486 5.87 -42.84 7.72
N GLN A 487 6.47 -41.79 8.26
CA GLN A 487 7.77 -41.84 8.92
C GLN A 487 7.60 -42.15 10.42
N GLN A 488 8.53 -42.94 10.98
CA GLN A 488 8.76 -43.02 12.44
C GLN A 488 9.80 -41.98 12.89
N ASP A 489 9.85 -41.70 14.20
CA ASP A 489 10.81 -40.76 14.79
C ASP A 489 12.24 -41.05 14.31
N SER A 490 12.82 -40.12 13.56
CA SER A 490 14.19 -40.17 13.03
C SER A 490 14.81 -38.79 13.12
N LEU A 491 16.14 -38.69 13.18
CA LEU A 491 16.85 -37.41 13.19
C LEU A 491 16.49 -36.55 11.97
N TRP A 492 16.43 -37.19 10.80
CA TRP A 492 16.08 -36.56 9.53
C TRP A 492 14.58 -36.25 9.47
N LEU A 493 14.25 -35.02 9.06
CA LEU A 493 12.88 -34.56 8.89
C LEU A 493 12.44 -34.66 7.43
N LEU A 494 11.20 -35.10 7.23
CA LEU A 494 10.53 -34.96 5.94
C LEU A 494 10.08 -33.52 5.75
N SER A 495 10.34 -32.97 4.57
CA SER A 495 9.85 -31.65 4.21
C SER A 495 8.32 -31.64 4.16
N PRO A 496 7.65 -30.52 4.51
CA PRO A 496 6.20 -30.40 4.36
C PRO A 496 5.70 -30.61 2.91
N SER A 497 6.58 -30.44 1.93
CA SER A 497 6.32 -30.67 0.51
C SER A 497 6.40 -32.14 0.08
N SER A 498 6.89 -33.04 0.94
CA SER A 498 7.04 -34.47 0.64
C SER A 498 5.68 -35.12 0.34
N ARG A 499 5.64 -35.92 -0.73
CA ARG A 499 4.43 -36.61 -1.19
C ARG A 499 4.49 -38.08 -0.76
N LEU A 500 4.04 -38.34 0.46
CA LEU A 500 3.95 -39.69 1.03
C LEU A 500 2.68 -40.46 0.63
N THR A 501 1.91 -39.94 -0.31
CA THR A 501 0.74 -40.61 -0.87
C THR A 501 0.82 -40.58 -2.38
N ALA A 502 0.58 -41.73 -3.01
CA ALA A 502 0.50 -41.86 -4.46
C ALA A 502 -0.76 -42.65 -4.82
N VAL A 503 -1.48 -42.18 -5.83
CA VAL A 503 -2.63 -42.88 -6.41
C VAL A 503 -2.36 -43.09 -7.89
N SER A 504 -2.56 -44.31 -8.36
CA SER A 504 -2.43 -44.64 -9.78
C SER A 504 -3.67 -45.36 -10.27
N GLN A 505 -4.08 -45.05 -11.49
CA GLN A 505 -5.23 -45.67 -12.14
C GLN A 505 -4.74 -46.52 -13.29
N VAL A 506 -4.99 -47.82 -13.21
CA VAL A 506 -4.60 -48.81 -14.22
C VAL A 506 -5.85 -49.19 -15.02
N PRO A 507 -5.98 -48.77 -16.29
CA PRO A 507 -7.14 -49.09 -17.10
C PRO A 507 -7.12 -50.55 -17.56
N PHE A 508 -8.28 -51.03 -18.02
CA PHE A 508 -8.38 -52.29 -18.74
C PHE A 508 -8.19 -52.07 -20.23
N ARG A 509 -7.62 -53.06 -20.93
CA ARG A 509 -7.50 -53.04 -22.38
C ARG A 509 -8.83 -53.46 -23.02
N LEU A 510 -9.60 -52.50 -23.53
CA LEU A 510 -10.87 -52.72 -24.25
C LEU A 510 -10.73 -52.25 -25.70
N CYS A 511 -10.52 -53.17 -26.64
CA CYS A 511 -10.56 -52.87 -28.07
C CYS A 511 -11.57 -53.79 -28.77
N GLU A 512 -12.54 -53.21 -29.48
CA GLU A 512 -13.41 -53.98 -30.38
C GLU A 512 -12.59 -54.39 -31.62
N ASN A 513 -12.46 -55.70 -31.86
CA ASN A 513 -11.81 -56.31 -33.03
C ASN A 513 -10.29 -56.16 -33.17
N GLY A 514 -9.51 -56.36 -32.11
CA GLY A 514 -8.08 -56.72 -32.22
C GLY A 514 -7.16 -55.71 -32.92
N GLY A 515 -7.63 -54.49 -33.18
CA GLY A 515 -6.87 -53.36 -33.74
C GLY A 515 -6.36 -52.39 -32.68
N ILE A 516 -5.47 -51.48 -33.08
CA ILE A 516 -4.89 -50.42 -32.24
C ILE A 516 -5.99 -49.39 -31.93
N CYS A 517 -6.37 -49.26 -30.66
CA CYS A 517 -7.33 -48.27 -30.17
C CYS A 517 -6.73 -46.84 -30.25
N GLY A 518 -7.38 -45.93 -30.99
CA GLY A 518 -6.88 -44.57 -31.26
C GLY A 518 -7.92 -43.46 -31.04
N SER A 519 -7.70 -42.56 -30.08
CA SER A 519 -8.43 -41.29 -29.99
C SER A 519 -7.80 -40.21 -30.88
N ASP A 520 -8.57 -39.17 -31.24
CA ASP A 520 -8.10 -38.03 -32.04
C ASP A 520 -8.70 -36.75 -31.45
N LEU A 521 -7.92 -36.05 -30.61
CA LEU A 521 -8.38 -34.94 -29.77
C LEU A 521 -7.89 -33.60 -30.30
N SER A 522 -8.80 -32.62 -30.37
CA SER A 522 -8.46 -31.25 -30.75
C SER A 522 -8.93 -30.23 -29.71
N VAL A 523 -8.18 -29.14 -29.57
CA VAL A 523 -8.49 -28.03 -28.65
C VAL A 523 -8.53 -26.69 -29.38
N LYS A 524 -9.56 -25.87 -29.10
CA LYS A 524 -9.70 -24.51 -29.64
C LYS A 524 -10.20 -23.46 -28.65
N PHE A 525 -9.70 -22.24 -28.69
CA PHE A 525 -10.25 -21.09 -27.95
C PHE A 525 -11.47 -20.50 -28.66
N LYS A 526 -12.56 -20.23 -27.91
CA LYS A 526 -13.83 -19.72 -28.45
C LYS A 526 -14.11 -18.26 -28.11
N GLU A 527 -13.99 -17.90 -26.85
CA GLU A 527 -14.29 -16.57 -26.32
C GLU A 527 -13.15 -16.12 -25.41
N ARG A 528 -12.83 -14.82 -25.47
CA ARG A 528 -11.74 -14.20 -24.73
C ARG A 528 -12.16 -12.82 -24.22
N ASP A 529 -11.96 -12.58 -22.93
CA ASP A 529 -12.08 -11.25 -22.36
C ASP A 529 -10.84 -10.42 -22.68
N LYS A 530 -10.99 -9.08 -22.67
CA LYS A 530 -9.84 -8.18 -22.80
C LYS A 530 -9.00 -8.25 -21.54
N PHE A 531 -7.68 -8.26 -21.69
CA PHE A 531 -6.75 -8.25 -20.57
C PHE A 531 -6.43 -6.80 -20.18
N VAL A 532 -7.20 -6.24 -19.26
CA VAL A 532 -7.12 -4.82 -18.84
C VAL A 532 -6.70 -4.70 -17.38
N LEU A 533 -5.49 -4.19 -17.13
CA LEU A 533 -4.93 -4.04 -15.79
C LEU A 533 -5.37 -2.73 -15.10
N PRO A 534 -5.62 -2.71 -13.77
CA PRO A 534 -5.67 -3.85 -12.89
C PRO A 534 -6.95 -4.66 -13.11
N ILE A 535 -6.81 -5.98 -13.19
CA ILE A 535 -7.93 -6.91 -13.30
C ILE A 535 -8.50 -7.12 -11.89
N LYS A 536 -9.76 -6.73 -11.66
CA LYS A 536 -10.43 -6.85 -10.35
C LYS A 536 -11.17 -8.17 -10.15
N ASP A 537 -11.69 -8.73 -11.24
CA ASP A 537 -12.41 -10.00 -11.28
C ASP A 537 -11.57 -11.08 -11.96
N PRO A 538 -11.75 -12.38 -11.66
CA PRO A 538 -10.95 -13.43 -12.30
C PRO A 538 -11.09 -13.39 -13.83
N TYR A 539 -9.97 -13.48 -14.52
CA TYR A 539 -9.91 -13.49 -15.98
C TYR A 539 -10.55 -14.77 -16.54
N TYR A 540 -11.57 -14.61 -17.36
CA TYR A 540 -12.39 -15.70 -17.90
C TYR A 540 -12.00 -16.06 -19.34
N MET A 541 -11.93 -17.36 -19.62
CA MET A 541 -11.68 -17.87 -20.96
C MET A 541 -12.43 -19.18 -21.24
N LYS A 542 -12.73 -19.40 -22.53
CA LYS A 542 -13.50 -20.56 -22.98
C LYS A 542 -12.75 -21.37 -24.04
N LEU A 543 -12.64 -22.68 -23.81
CA LEU A 543 -12.07 -23.66 -24.73
C LEU A 543 -13.15 -24.62 -25.23
N GLU A 544 -12.97 -25.13 -26.44
CA GLU A 544 -13.72 -26.26 -27.01
C GLU A 544 -12.74 -27.43 -27.19
N LEU A 545 -13.04 -28.56 -26.55
CA LEU A 545 -12.38 -29.83 -26.82
C LEU A 545 -13.26 -30.68 -27.72
N LYS A 546 -12.70 -31.35 -28.73
CA LYS A 546 -13.44 -32.22 -29.64
C LYS A 546 -12.68 -33.52 -29.89
N ASN A 547 -13.40 -34.65 -29.87
CA ASN A 547 -12.85 -35.96 -30.22
C ASN A 547 -13.42 -36.43 -31.56
N MET A 548 -12.55 -36.71 -32.52
CA MET A 548 -12.88 -37.22 -33.86
C MET A 548 -12.54 -38.72 -34.02
N GLY A 549 -11.88 -39.33 -33.04
CA GLY A 549 -11.48 -40.74 -33.02
C GLY A 549 -12.42 -41.59 -32.17
N GLU A 550 -11.91 -42.71 -31.66
CA GLU A 550 -12.61 -43.56 -30.68
C GLU A 550 -12.57 -42.94 -29.27
N VAL A 551 -13.17 -43.60 -28.27
CA VAL A 551 -13.24 -43.06 -26.91
C VAL A 551 -11.83 -42.83 -26.34
N GLY A 552 -11.53 -41.58 -25.98
CA GLY A 552 -10.27 -41.22 -25.31
C GLY A 552 -10.28 -41.62 -23.84
N HIS A 553 -9.17 -42.21 -23.38
CA HIS A 553 -8.95 -42.60 -21.99
C HIS A 553 -8.00 -41.62 -21.30
N GLN A 554 -8.25 -41.31 -20.02
CA GLN A 554 -7.43 -40.38 -19.23
C GLN A 554 -7.14 -39.06 -19.98
N ILE A 555 -8.19 -38.43 -20.50
CA ILE A 555 -8.06 -37.18 -21.24
C ILE A 555 -7.58 -36.09 -20.27
N THR A 556 -6.39 -35.56 -20.55
CA THR A 556 -5.76 -34.50 -19.75
C THR A 556 -5.69 -33.22 -20.57
N LEU A 557 -6.14 -32.12 -19.97
CA LEU A 557 -5.99 -30.78 -20.50
C LEU A 557 -4.90 -30.07 -19.69
N THR A 558 -3.79 -29.73 -20.33
CA THR A 558 -2.71 -28.95 -19.74
C THR A 558 -2.78 -27.52 -20.25
N LEU A 559 -2.78 -26.55 -19.34
CA LEU A 559 -2.71 -25.13 -19.65
C LEU A 559 -1.41 -24.57 -19.11
N THR A 560 -0.67 -23.84 -19.94
CA THR A 560 0.52 -23.08 -19.53
C THR A 560 0.26 -21.59 -19.68
N TYR A 561 0.59 -20.83 -18.65
CA TYR A 561 0.27 -19.41 -18.51
C TYR A 561 1.45 -18.66 -17.88
N PRO A 562 1.59 -17.34 -18.14
CA PRO A 562 2.75 -16.57 -17.65
C PRO A 562 2.73 -16.31 -16.14
N ASP A 563 3.86 -15.85 -15.63
CA ASP A 563 3.98 -15.31 -14.28
C ASP A 563 3.01 -14.15 -14.04
N GLY A 564 2.42 -14.12 -12.85
CA GLY A 564 1.40 -13.15 -12.47
C GLY A 564 -0.04 -13.64 -12.63
N MET A 565 -0.27 -14.75 -13.34
CA MET A 565 -1.56 -15.45 -13.34
C MET A 565 -1.53 -16.63 -12.36
N SER A 566 -2.65 -16.87 -11.67
CA SER A 566 -2.88 -18.03 -10.83
C SER A 566 -4.15 -18.73 -11.26
N PHE A 567 -4.11 -20.04 -11.47
CA PHE A 567 -5.31 -20.81 -11.78
C PHE A 567 -6.31 -20.75 -10.62
N HIS A 568 -7.56 -20.39 -10.94
CA HIS A 568 -8.65 -20.30 -9.96
C HIS A 568 -9.55 -21.54 -10.04
N LYS A 569 -10.10 -21.82 -11.22
CA LYS A 569 -11.05 -22.93 -11.43
C LYS A 569 -11.20 -23.29 -12.90
N ALA A 570 -11.51 -24.55 -13.17
CA ALA A 570 -12.03 -24.99 -14.46
C ALA A 570 -13.28 -25.87 -14.31
N GLY A 571 -14.14 -25.87 -15.32
CA GLY A 571 -15.34 -26.69 -15.34
C GLY A 571 -15.90 -26.93 -16.75
N ILE A 572 -16.82 -27.87 -16.86
CA ILE A 572 -17.48 -28.22 -18.13
C ILE A 572 -18.84 -27.53 -18.21
N GLU A 573 -19.14 -26.87 -19.33
CA GLU A 573 -20.32 -26.02 -19.51
C GLU A 573 -21.67 -26.76 -19.34
N PHE A 574 -21.73 -28.05 -19.71
CA PHE A 574 -22.94 -28.88 -19.56
C PHE A 574 -23.17 -29.39 -18.13
N LEU A 575 -22.14 -29.43 -17.29
CA LEU A 575 -22.19 -29.91 -15.92
C LEU A 575 -22.02 -28.72 -14.97
N ARG A 576 -23.09 -27.92 -14.79
CA ARG A 576 -23.09 -26.65 -14.05
C ARG A 576 -22.62 -26.72 -12.57
N ARG A 577 -22.22 -27.88 -12.03
CA ARG A 577 -21.91 -28.05 -10.60
C ARG A 577 -20.71 -28.93 -10.22
N GLU A 578 -19.95 -29.49 -11.17
CA GLU A 578 -18.75 -30.27 -10.82
C GLU A 578 -17.48 -29.61 -11.40
N PRO A 579 -16.58 -29.08 -10.55
CA PRO A 579 -15.28 -28.59 -11.01
C PRO A 579 -14.47 -29.76 -11.58
N LEU A 580 -13.63 -29.46 -12.58
CA LEU A 580 -12.63 -30.42 -13.03
C LEU A 580 -11.61 -30.66 -11.91
N SER A 581 -11.17 -31.91 -11.77
CA SER A 581 -10.06 -32.24 -10.89
C SER A 581 -8.77 -31.81 -11.59
N CYS A 582 -8.07 -30.82 -11.03
CA CYS A 582 -6.88 -30.23 -11.62
C CYS A 582 -5.71 -30.27 -10.63
N ALA A 583 -4.54 -30.66 -11.12
CA ALA A 583 -3.28 -30.57 -10.41
C ALA A 583 -2.54 -29.29 -10.85
N MET A 584 -2.13 -28.48 -9.88
CA MET A 584 -1.46 -27.21 -10.11
C MET A 584 0.05 -27.37 -9.93
N GLU A 585 0.81 -26.83 -10.88
CA GLU A 585 2.26 -26.67 -10.87
C GLU A 585 2.60 -25.19 -11.17
N PRO A 586 3.82 -24.72 -10.88
CA PRO A 586 4.22 -23.36 -11.27
C PRO A 586 4.01 -23.15 -12.77
N GLN A 587 3.23 -22.11 -13.14
CA GLN A 587 2.90 -21.73 -14.53
C GLN A 587 2.19 -22.80 -15.38
N ARG A 588 1.71 -23.88 -14.75
CA ARG A 588 1.10 -25.02 -15.45
C ARG A 588 -0.03 -25.62 -14.62
N VAL A 589 -1.14 -25.94 -15.26
CA VAL A 589 -2.22 -26.69 -14.61
C VAL A 589 -2.65 -27.82 -15.52
N THR A 590 -2.79 -29.01 -14.95
CA THR A 590 -3.24 -30.20 -15.66
C THR A 590 -4.56 -30.67 -15.07
N CYS A 591 -5.62 -30.63 -15.87
CA CYS A 591 -6.97 -31.01 -15.50
C CYS A 591 -7.37 -32.36 -16.12
N ASN A 592 -7.98 -33.23 -15.33
CA ASN A 592 -8.57 -34.47 -15.82
C ASN A 592 -9.98 -34.20 -16.37
N VAL A 593 -10.15 -34.38 -17.68
CA VAL A 593 -11.39 -34.11 -18.43
C VAL A 593 -12.12 -35.39 -18.82
N SER A 594 -11.68 -36.56 -18.33
CA SER A 594 -12.26 -37.86 -18.68
C SER A 594 -13.77 -37.96 -18.37
N ASN A 595 -14.25 -37.21 -17.37
CA ASN A 595 -15.68 -37.13 -17.03
C ASN A 595 -16.55 -36.50 -18.14
N ALA A 596 -15.95 -35.83 -19.13
CA ALA A 596 -16.66 -35.27 -20.28
C ALA A 596 -17.23 -36.33 -21.24
N LYS A 597 -16.85 -37.61 -21.08
CA LYS A 597 -17.31 -38.75 -21.91
C LYS A 597 -17.29 -38.42 -23.40
N LEU A 598 -16.17 -37.91 -23.89
CA LEU A 598 -15.96 -37.48 -25.28
C LEU A 598 -15.94 -38.70 -26.23
N ARG A 599 -17.13 -39.10 -26.68
CA ARG A 599 -17.32 -40.11 -27.73
C ARG A 599 -17.01 -39.52 -29.11
N HIS A 600 -16.86 -40.39 -30.09
CA HIS A 600 -16.67 -40.02 -31.49
C HIS A 600 -17.61 -38.90 -31.95
N GLY A 601 -17.03 -37.81 -32.47
CA GLY A 601 -17.74 -36.66 -33.03
C GLY A 601 -18.34 -35.69 -32.01
N LYS A 602 -18.09 -35.85 -30.69
CA LYS A 602 -18.59 -34.94 -29.65
C LYS A 602 -17.57 -33.87 -29.27
N SER A 603 -18.09 -32.69 -28.90
CA SER A 603 -17.30 -31.61 -28.29
C SER A 603 -17.79 -31.24 -26.89
N ALA A 604 -16.88 -30.76 -26.06
CA ALA A 604 -17.13 -30.24 -24.72
C ALA A 604 -16.58 -28.82 -24.59
N GLY A 605 -17.43 -27.90 -24.11
CA GLY A 605 -17.02 -26.55 -23.74
C GLY A 605 -16.44 -26.54 -22.33
N ILE A 606 -15.23 -26.00 -22.18
CA ILE A 606 -14.54 -25.83 -20.90
C ILE A 606 -14.40 -24.35 -20.62
N HIS A 607 -14.81 -23.94 -19.43
CA HIS A 607 -14.53 -22.61 -18.91
C HIS A 607 -13.36 -22.69 -17.94
N VAL A 608 -12.48 -21.71 -18.00
CA VAL A 608 -11.31 -21.58 -17.11
C VAL A 608 -11.25 -20.15 -16.58
N MET A 609 -10.91 -20.03 -15.31
CA MET A 609 -10.77 -18.75 -14.61
C MET A 609 -9.37 -18.64 -14.01
N PHE A 610 -8.74 -17.48 -14.17
CA PHE A 610 -7.44 -17.14 -13.60
C PHE A 610 -7.54 -15.90 -12.71
N ASP A 611 -6.94 -15.94 -11.53
CA ASP A 611 -6.68 -14.74 -10.74
C ASP A 611 -5.42 -14.06 -11.28
N VAL A 612 -5.42 -12.72 -11.33
CA VAL A 612 -4.31 -11.94 -11.89
C VAL A 612 -3.72 -11.05 -10.80
N LEU A 613 -2.42 -11.16 -10.57
CA LEU A 613 -1.71 -10.40 -9.55
C LEU A 613 -1.56 -8.92 -9.98
N PRO A 614 -1.95 -7.96 -9.11
CA PRO A 614 -1.96 -6.54 -9.46
C PRO A 614 -0.57 -5.88 -9.53
N ASN A 615 0.44 -6.47 -8.88
CA ASN A 615 1.76 -5.85 -8.67
C ASN A 615 2.88 -6.45 -9.55
N VAL A 616 2.52 -7.19 -10.60
CA VAL A 616 3.48 -7.81 -11.53
C VAL A 616 3.62 -6.95 -12.78
N THR A 617 4.84 -6.80 -13.29
CA THR A 617 5.09 -6.14 -14.58
C THR A 617 4.74 -7.08 -15.72
N TRP A 618 3.74 -6.70 -16.51
CA TRP A 618 3.26 -7.50 -17.64
C TRP A 618 3.95 -7.11 -18.95
N PRO A 619 4.28 -8.07 -19.84
CA PRO A 619 4.70 -7.78 -21.20
C PRO A 619 3.54 -7.21 -22.03
N ASP A 620 3.83 -6.57 -23.18
CA ASP A 620 2.79 -6.02 -24.09
C ASP A 620 1.81 -7.10 -24.60
N MET A 621 2.25 -8.36 -24.65
CA MET A 621 1.47 -9.52 -25.10
C MET A 621 1.64 -10.69 -24.15
N VAL A 622 0.53 -11.30 -23.76
CA VAL A 622 0.45 -12.50 -22.92
C VAL A 622 0.10 -13.71 -23.78
N ASN A 623 0.78 -14.83 -23.52
CA ASN A 623 0.57 -16.08 -24.24
C ASN A 623 0.04 -17.15 -23.28
N ILE A 624 -1.08 -17.79 -23.64
CA ILE A 624 -1.61 -18.95 -22.92
C ILE A 624 -1.70 -20.11 -23.89
N THR A 625 -1.07 -21.23 -23.58
CA THR A 625 -1.09 -22.43 -24.42
C THR A 625 -1.94 -23.51 -23.77
N ALA A 626 -2.83 -24.11 -24.55
CA ALA A 626 -3.63 -25.25 -24.15
C ALA A 626 -3.20 -26.48 -24.95
N GLN A 627 -2.96 -27.59 -24.25
CA GLN A 627 -2.60 -28.88 -24.83
C GLN A 627 -3.51 -29.97 -24.29
N VAL A 628 -4.08 -30.79 -25.17
CA VAL A 628 -4.91 -31.94 -24.79
C VAL A 628 -4.23 -33.25 -25.18
N LEU A 629 -4.20 -34.21 -24.27
CA LEU A 629 -3.58 -35.52 -24.50
C LEU A 629 -4.46 -36.64 -23.95
N SER A 630 -4.49 -37.76 -24.66
CA SER A 630 -5.09 -39.03 -24.25
C SER A 630 -4.04 -40.14 -24.30
N ILE A 631 -4.13 -41.12 -23.40
CA ILE A 631 -3.15 -42.22 -23.34
C ILE A 631 -3.21 -43.15 -24.55
N ASN A 632 -4.35 -43.18 -25.24
CA ASN A 632 -4.60 -44.01 -26.42
C ASN A 632 -4.61 -43.18 -27.71
N GLU A 633 -3.83 -42.11 -27.79
CA GLU A 633 -3.69 -41.27 -28.98
C GLU A 633 -2.35 -41.54 -29.69
N THR A 634 -2.38 -41.60 -31.02
CA THR A 634 -1.20 -41.97 -31.82
C THR A 634 -0.42 -40.75 -32.28
N GLU A 635 0.89 -40.87 -32.50
CA GLU A 635 1.75 -39.74 -32.92
C GLU A 635 1.25 -39.01 -34.18
N GLY A 636 0.53 -39.70 -35.07
CA GLY A 636 -0.02 -39.13 -36.31
C GLY A 636 -1.21 -38.18 -36.13
N THR A 637 -1.88 -38.18 -34.97
CA THR A 637 -3.07 -37.35 -34.69
C THR A 637 -2.77 -36.16 -33.78
N LEU A 638 -1.54 -36.02 -33.25
CA LEU A 638 -1.19 -35.00 -32.25
C LEU A 638 -1.14 -33.54 -32.75
N SER A 639 -1.43 -33.28 -34.03
CA SER A 639 -1.12 -31.99 -34.68
C SER A 639 -2.05 -30.83 -34.29
N ASP A 640 -3.29 -31.12 -33.88
CA ASP A 640 -4.31 -30.14 -33.47
C ASP A 640 -4.65 -30.23 -31.97
N ASN A 641 -3.82 -30.95 -31.22
CA ASN A 641 -3.90 -31.11 -29.78
C ASN A 641 -3.40 -29.89 -29.00
N SER A 642 -2.79 -28.91 -29.67
CA SER A 642 -2.21 -27.73 -29.02
C SER A 642 -2.59 -26.44 -29.74
N GLU A 643 -3.02 -25.44 -28.97
CA GLU A 643 -3.27 -24.08 -29.47
C GLU A 643 -2.71 -23.04 -28.50
N THR A 644 -2.15 -21.95 -29.03
CA THR A 644 -1.66 -20.82 -28.23
C THR A 644 -2.48 -19.57 -28.49
N LEU A 645 -3.01 -18.98 -27.43
CA LEU A 645 -3.72 -17.73 -27.42
C LEU A 645 -2.77 -16.57 -27.14
N HIS A 646 -2.78 -15.57 -28.02
CA HIS A 646 -2.03 -14.31 -27.86
C HIS A 646 -2.98 -13.18 -27.47
N ILE A 647 -2.77 -12.56 -26.30
CA ILE A 647 -3.65 -11.54 -25.72
C ILE A 647 -2.86 -10.23 -25.51
N PRO A 648 -3.29 -9.09 -26.09
CA PRO A 648 -2.66 -7.81 -25.83
C PRO A 648 -3.00 -7.30 -24.42
N VAL A 649 -2.00 -6.75 -23.74
CA VAL A 649 -2.15 -6.17 -22.40
C VAL A 649 -2.52 -4.70 -22.49
N LEU A 650 -3.65 -4.32 -21.89
CA LEU A 650 -4.15 -2.96 -21.82
C LEU A 650 -4.10 -2.45 -20.38
N HIS A 651 -3.95 -1.14 -20.21
CA HIS A 651 -3.97 -0.48 -18.91
C HIS A 651 -5.24 0.34 -18.75
N SER A 652 -5.99 0.09 -17.69
CA SER A 652 -7.18 0.84 -17.32
C SER A 652 -6.80 2.27 -17.00
N ILE A 653 -7.57 3.20 -17.56
CA ILE A 653 -7.46 4.63 -17.29
C ILE A 653 -8.84 5.18 -16.99
N ASN A 654 -8.90 6.12 -16.05
CA ASN A 654 -10.13 6.81 -15.70
C ASN A 654 -9.87 8.30 -15.66
N VAL A 655 -9.97 8.94 -16.82
CA VAL A 655 -9.71 10.37 -16.94
C VAL A 655 -11.00 11.16 -16.93
N ILE A 656 -11.05 12.10 -15.99
CA ILE A 656 -12.12 13.08 -15.92
C ILE A 656 -11.60 14.44 -16.37
N THR A 657 -12.42 15.14 -17.15
CA THR A 657 -12.27 16.56 -17.45
C THR A 657 -13.36 17.33 -16.71
N LYS A 658 -13.02 18.45 -16.09
CA LYS A 658 -13.98 19.33 -15.41
C LYS A 658 -13.61 20.79 -15.54
N GLY A 659 -14.61 21.66 -15.68
CA GLY A 659 -14.40 23.11 -15.65
C GLY A 659 -14.34 23.61 -14.21
N LEU A 660 -13.33 24.40 -13.88
CA LEU A 660 -13.17 24.96 -12.54
C LEU A 660 -13.99 26.23 -12.36
N GLU A 661 -14.45 26.49 -11.13
CA GLU A 661 -15.26 27.65 -10.79
C GLU A 661 -14.57 28.99 -11.00
N LYS A 662 -13.23 29.00 -10.98
CA LYS A 662 -12.38 30.17 -11.29
C LYS A 662 -12.47 30.64 -12.75
N SER A 663 -13.23 29.93 -13.59
CA SER A 663 -13.50 30.34 -14.97
C SER A 663 -14.50 31.49 -15.01
N THR A 664 -14.33 32.40 -15.96
CA THR A 664 -15.27 33.49 -16.23
C THR A 664 -16.64 32.89 -16.56
N LYS A 665 -17.69 33.22 -15.78
CA LYS A 665 -19.06 32.72 -16.00
C LYS A 665 -19.90 33.71 -16.80
N TYR A 666 -19.77 35.00 -16.50
CA TYR A 666 -20.46 36.07 -17.19
C TYR A 666 -19.55 37.29 -17.37
N VAL A 667 -19.77 38.04 -18.44
CA VAL A 667 -19.14 39.33 -18.75
C VAL A 667 -20.21 40.29 -19.23
N THR A 668 -20.13 41.55 -18.83
CA THR A 668 -21.09 42.58 -19.24
C THR A 668 -20.36 43.71 -19.94
N PHE A 669 -20.71 43.99 -21.20
CA PHE A 669 -20.16 45.12 -21.93
C PHE A 669 -21.04 46.35 -21.76
N SER A 670 -20.42 47.46 -21.37
CA SER A 670 -21.00 48.80 -21.37
C SER A 670 -20.31 49.66 -22.44
N ASP A 671 -20.90 50.80 -22.82
CA ASP A 671 -20.30 51.73 -23.79
C ASP A 671 -18.89 52.25 -23.39
N LEU A 672 -18.49 52.08 -22.12
CA LEU A 672 -17.20 52.49 -21.57
C LEU A 672 -16.13 51.38 -21.60
N ASP A 673 -16.53 50.12 -21.72
CA ASP A 673 -15.65 48.96 -21.62
C ASP A 673 -15.41 48.34 -23.01
N HIS A 674 -14.20 48.51 -23.56
CA HIS A 674 -13.87 48.01 -24.89
C HIS A 674 -13.24 46.60 -24.87
N ARG A 675 -12.78 46.11 -23.72
CA ARG A 675 -12.06 44.83 -23.58
C ARG A 675 -12.29 44.19 -22.22
N HIS A 676 -12.53 42.87 -22.21
CA HIS A 676 -12.53 42.06 -21.00
C HIS A 676 -11.60 40.86 -21.15
N VAL A 677 -10.86 40.52 -20.09
CA VAL A 677 -10.04 39.31 -20.06
C VAL A 677 -10.93 38.13 -19.71
N LEU A 678 -10.99 37.15 -20.61
CA LEU A 678 -11.77 35.93 -20.43
C LEU A 678 -10.84 34.76 -20.11
N THR A 679 -11.14 34.06 -19.02
CA THR A 679 -10.35 32.93 -18.54
C THR A 679 -11.23 31.70 -18.38
N HIS A 680 -10.91 30.63 -19.12
CA HIS A 680 -11.50 29.32 -18.92
C HIS A 680 -10.44 28.37 -18.37
N VAL A 681 -10.72 27.70 -17.24
CA VAL A 681 -9.78 26.75 -16.64
C VAL A 681 -10.39 25.36 -16.53
N TYR A 682 -9.70 24.41 -17.15
CA TYR A 682 -10.04 22.99 -17.15
C TYR A 682 -9.10 22.25 -16.23
N GLN A 683 -9.63 21.39 -15.37
CA GLN A 683 -8.85 20.42 -14.60
C GLN A 683 -9.01 19.05 -15.24
N ILE A 684 -7.88 18.41 -15.47
CA ILE A 684 -7.79 17.07 -16.03
C ILE A 684 -7.15 16.20 -14.97
N LYS A 685 -7.83 15.13 -14.58
CA LYS A 685 -7.38 14.26 -13.51
C LYS A 685 -7.55 12.81 -13.91
N ASN A 686 -6.48 12.02 -13.76
CA ASN A 686 -6.58 10.58 -13.73
C ASN A 686 -7.01 10.16 -12.32
N LEU A 687 -8.08 9.38 -12.23
CA LEU A 687 -8.56 8.83 -10.96
C LEU A 687 -7.90 7.49 -10.61
N GLU A 688 -7.22 6.86 -11.57
CA GLU A 688 -6.44 5.65 -11.34
C GLU A 688 -5.01 5.96 -10.84
N VAL A 689 -4.36 4.96 -10.25
CA VAL A 689 -3.00 5.05 -9.74
C VAL A 689 -1.98 4.97 -10.89
N GLY A 690 -1.04 5.91 -10.92
CA GLY A 690 -0.04 6.02 -11.98
C GLY A 690 -0.48 6.95 -13.10
N GLY A 691 0.48 7.63 -13.73
CA GLY A 691 0.17 8.58 -14.79
C GLY A 691 0.67 8.09 -16.15
N PHE A 692 0.03 8.61 -17.20
CA PHE A 692 0.22 8.12 -18.56
C PHE A 692 0.20 9.27 -19.57
N PRO A 693 0.77 9.08 -20.77
CA PRO A 693 0.83 10.14 -21.77
C PRO A 693 -0.54 10.36 -22.42
N VAL A 694 -0.98 11.62 -22.47
CA VAL A 694 -2.19 12.03 -23.19
C VAL A 694 -1.95 13.25 -24.05
N ASN A 695 -2.69 13.30 -25.15
CA ASN A 695 -2.79 14.45 -26.03
C ASN A 695 -4.11 15.16 -25.75
N VAL A 696 -4.05 16.41 -25.28
CA VAL A 696 -5.23 17.19 -24.97
C VAL A 696 -5.48 18.18 -26.09
N LYS A 697 -6.60 18.01 -26.79
CA LYS A 697 -7.06 18.93 -27.84
C LYS A 697 -7.96 19.99 -27.22
N VAL A 698 -7.57 21.25 -27.33
CA VAL A 698 -8.34 22.42 -26.87
C VAL A 698 -8.92 23.13 -28.08
N ARG A 699 -10.23 23.33 -28.12
CA ARG A 699 -10.91 24.09 -29.17
C ARG A 699 -11.43 25.40 -28.61
N VAL A 700 -11.05 26.50 -29.25
CA VAL A 700 -11.44 27.88 -28.90
C VAL A 700 -12.17 28.49 -30.09
N GLN A 701 -13.36 29.04 -29.85
CA GLN A 701 -14.11 29.76 -30.88
C GLN A 701 -13.59 31.20 -30.98
N HIS A 702 -12.89 31.51 -32.07
CA HIS A 702 -12.20 32.78 -32.30
C HIS A 702 -13.12 33.92 -32.77
N SER A 703 -14.07 33.61 -33.68
CA SER A 703 -15.06 34.58 -34.15
C SER A 703 -16.46 34.08 -33.81
N GLN A 704 -17.22 34.94 -33.14
CA GLN A 704 -18.58 34.68 -32.68
C GLN A 704 -19.60 35.49 -33.51
N PRO A 705 -20.88 35.10 -33.48
CA PRO A 705 -21.96 35.96 -33.97
C PRO A 705 -21.96 37.32 -33.23
N ASP A 706 -22.54 38.35 -33.86
CA ASP A 706 -22.78 39.68 -33.25
C ASP A 706 -21.55 40.56 -32.96
N GLY A 707 -20.44 40.33 -33.68
CA GLY A 707 -19.29 41.23 -33.69
C GLY A 707 -18.35 41.09 -32.48
N LEU A 708 -18.45 40.00 -31.71
CA LEU A 708 -17.51 39.67 -30.64
C LEU A 708 -16.32 38.87 -31.17
N LEU A 709 -15.12 39.26 -30.75
CA LEU A 709 -13.87 38.66 -31.15
C LEU A 709 -13.06 38.27 -29.91
N TRP A 710 -12.79 36.98 -29.77
CA TRP A 710 -11.91 36.47 -28.72
C TRP A 710 -10.53 36.30 -29.35
N ASP A 711 -9.60 37.20 -29.03
CA ASP A 711 -8.24 37.28 -29.54
C ASP A 711 -7.19 37.40 -28.42
N GLU A 712 -5.91 37.49 -28.81
CA GLU A 712 -4.78 37.52 -27.87
C GLU A 712 -4.81 36.37 -26.83
N TYR A 713 -5.39 35.22 -27.20
CA TYR A 713 -5.53 34.09 -26.29
C TYR A 713 -4.27 33.22 -26.26
N GLY A 714 -3.81 32.93 -25.03
CA GLY A 714 -2.82 31.92 -24.74
C GLY A 714 -3.46 30.69 -24.10
N VAL A 715 -3.03 29.51 -24.55
CA VAL A 715 -3.39 28.23 -23.93
C VAL A 715 -2.16 27.71 -23.22
N PHE A 716 -2.25 27.57 -21.90
CA PHE A 716 -1.15 27.17 -21.03
C PHE A 716 -1.52 25.98 -20.16
N MET A 717 -0.54 25.16 -19.84
CA MET A 717 -0.64 24.01 -18.95
C MET A 717 0.26 24.21 -17.73
N ASP A 718 -0.18 23.80 -16.54
CA ASP A 718 0.65 23.92 -15.33
C ASP A 718 1.89 23.01 -15.38
N PRO A 719 3.09 23.49 -14.97
CA PRO A 719 3.44 24.88 -14.69
C PRO A 719 3.76 25.66 -15.99
N GLN A 720 2.92 26.64 -16.35
CA GLN A 720 3.07 27.65 -17.42
C GLN A 720 3.75 27.20 -18.73
N ARG A 721 3.40 26.02 -19.26
CA ARG A 721 3.87 25.55 -20.58
C ARG A 721 2.85 25.91 -21.67
N PRO A 722 3.22 26.63 -22.73
CA PRO A 722 2.31 26.92 -23.83
C PRO A 722 1.98 25.66 -24.63
N CYS A 723 0.75 25.58 -25.15
CA CYS A 723 0.33 24.51 -26.05
C CYS A 723 0.48 24.91 -27.52
N ASP A 724 0.75 23.94 -28.39
CA ASP A 724 1.02 24.20 -29.81
C ASP A 724 -0.28 24.45 -30.59
N LEU A 725 -0.29 25.46 -31.45
CA LEU A 725 -1.40 25.71 -32.37
C LEU A 725 -1.38 24.68 -33.49
N VAL A 726 -2.49 23.98 -33.71
CA VAL A 726 -2.61 23.02 -34.81
C VAL A 726 -2.87 23.82 -36.10
N PRO A 727 -1.98 23.74 -37.12
CA PRO A 727 -2.18 24.45 -38.37
C PRO A 727 -3.46 23.93 -39.06
N PRO A 728 -4.29 24.82 -39.64
CA PRO A 728 -5.50 24.40 -40.33
C PRO A 728 -5.12 23.51 -41.52
N ASN A 729 -5.72 22.32 -41.60
CA ASN A 729 -5.58 21.43 -42.75
C ASN A 729 -5.89 22.19 -44.05
N ALA A 730 -5.18 21.88 -45.14
CA ALA A 730 -5.16 22.57 -46.44
C ALA A 730 -6.49 22.57 -47.24
N ARG A 731 -7.59 22.99 -46.61
CA ARG A 731 -8.88 23.38 -47.18
C ARG A 731 -9.35 24.60 -46.39
N PRO A 732 -9.91 25.64 -47.05
CA PRO A 732 -10.19 26.91 -46.38
C PRO A 732 -11.16 26.65 -45.21
N PRO A 733 -10.78 26.96 -43.96
CA PRO A 733 -11.67 26.71 -42.83
C PRO A 733 -12.80 27.75 -42.88
N ARG A 734 -14.01 27.29 -43.22
CA ARG A 734 -15.26 27.98 -42.84
C ARG A 734 -15.52 27.96 -41.33
N SER A 735 -14.65 27.33 -40.53
CA SER A 735 -14.79 27.25 -39.08
C SER A 735 -14.07 28.41 -38.39
N SER A 736 -14.83 29.25 -37.67
CA SER A 736 -14.33 30.29 -36.78
C SER A 736 -13.61 29.75 -35.52
N GLN A 737 -13.08 28.52 -35.57
CA GLN A 737 -12.51 27.80 -34.43
C GLN A 737 -11.00 27.59 -34.62
N ARG A 738 -10.23 27.76 -33.55
CA ARG A 738 -8.81 27.40 -33.48
C ARG A 738 -8.62 26.19 -32.57
N GLU A 739 -7.73 25.30 -32.95
CA GLU A 739 -7.40 24.09 -32.20
C GLU A 739 -5.96 24.16 -31.68
N PHE A 740 -5.76 23.79 -30.42
CA PHE A 740 -4.46 23.65 -29.78
C PHE A 740 -4.26 22.21 -29.31
N LEU A 741 -3.00 21.78 -29.30
CA LEU A 741 -2.58 20.47 -28.82
C LEU A 741 -1.63 20.64 -27.64
N CYS A 742 -2.05 20.16 -26.47
CA CYS A 742 -1.21 20.10 -25.27
C CYS A 742 -0.76 18.65 -25.06
N ILE A 743 0.55 18.40 -25.09
CA ILE A 743 1.11 17.06 -24.84
C ILE A 743 1.44 16.92 -23.35
N VAL A 744 0.73 16.03 -22.66
CA VAL A 744 0.98 15.67 -21.27
C VAL A 744 1.75 14.36 -21.27
N LYS A 745 3.02 14.37 -20.83
CA LYS A 745 3.85 13.14 -20.80
C LYS A 745 3.42 12.16 -19.71
N ASN A 746 2.94 12.68 -18.58
CA ASN A 746 2.58 11.89 -17.41
C ASN A 746 1.39 12.55 -16.70
N LEU A 747 0.18 12.09 -16.99
CA LEU A 747 -1.07 12.66 -16.47
C LEU A 747 -1.47 12.03 -15.13
N ASN A 748 -1.21 12.74 -14.03
CA ASN A 748 -1.90 12.50 -12.76
C ASN A 748 -3.01 13.56 -12.57
N GLU A 749 -2.59 14.82 -12.48
CA GLU A 749 -3.47 15.97 -12.38
C GLU A 749 -2.80 17.17 -13.03
N THR A 750 -3.52 17.89 -13.90
CA THR A 750 -3.03 19.12 -14.50
C THR A 750 -4.19 20.07 -14.82
N ASN A 751 -3.92 21.37 -14.81
CA ASN A 751 -4.87 22.36 -15.29
C ASN A 751 -4.44 22.89 -16.66
N ILE A 752 -5.45 23.20 -17.48
CA ILE A 752 -5.29 23.93 -18.74
C ILE A 752 -6.01 25.26 -18.61
N HIS A 753 -5.26 26.32 -18.85
CA HIS A 753 -5.71 27.70 -18.80
C HIS A 753 -5.87 28.23 -20.23
N VAL A 754 -7.06 28.69 -20.56
CA VAL A 754 -7.34 29.42 -21.80
C VAL A 754 -7.65 30.85 -21.41
N THR A 755 -6.70 31.75 -21.61
CA THR A 755 -6.81 33.17 -21.24
C THR A 755 -6.70 34.02 -22.49
N GLY A 756 -7.63 34.93 -22.75
CA GLY A 756 -7.52 35.88 -23.86
C GLY A 756 -8.42 37.08 -23.71
N ASN A 757 -8.27 38.05 -24.61
CA ASN A 757 -9.04 39.27 -24.61
C ASN A 757 -10.30 39.11 -25.46
N LEU A 758 -11.43 39.47 -24.88
CA LEU A 758 -12.70 39.57 -25.57
C LEU A 758 -12.92 41.04 -25.93
N SER A 759 -13.02 41.31 -27.23
CA SER A 759 -13.23 42.64 -27.78
C SER A 759 -14.50 42.71 -28.62
N ALA A 760 -15.11 43.88 -28.63
CA ALA A 760 -16.27 44.19 -29.45
C ALA A 760 -15.84 44.93 -30.72
N THR A 761 -16.18 44.38 -31.89
CA THR A 761 -15.81 44.95 -33.19
C THR A 761 -16.92 45.81 -33.82
N GLN A 762 -18.14 45.77 -33.27
CA GLN A 762 -19.29 46.53 -33.77
C GLN A 762 -20.15 47.04 -32.61
N ALA A 763 -20.75 48.23 -32.76
CA ALA A 763 -21.71 48.79 -31.81
C ALA A 763 -23.10 48.14 -31.96
N TRP A 764 -23.74 47.82 -30.84
CA TRP A 764 -25.02 47.10 -30.81
C TRP A 764 -26.19 48.05 -30.60
N LYS A 765 -27.33 47.75 -31.25
CA LYS A 765 -28.54 48.61 -31.22
C LYS A 765 -29.57 48.19 -30.17
N SER A 766 -29.45 46.99 -29.63
CA SER A 766 -30.36 46.40 -28.65
C SER A 766 -29.58 45.49 -27.70
N PRO A 767 -30.04 45.30 -26.45
CA PRO A 767 -29.40 44.37 -25.53
C PRO A 767 -29.50 42.93 -26.06
N VAL A 768 -28.37 42.22 -26.10
CA VAL A 768 -28.24 40.84 -26.58
C VAL A 768 -27.35 40.05 -25.63
N SER A 769 -27.71 38.78 -25.38
CA SER A 769 -26.89 37.83 -24.63
C SER A 769 -26.29 36.79 -25.59
N VAL A 770 -24.96 36.67 -25.63
CA VAL A 770 -24.22 35.71 -26.47
C VAL A 770 -23.43 34.74 -25.60
N PHE A 771 -23.26 33.49 -26.03
CA PHE A 771 -22.46 32.49 -25.30
C PHE A 771 -21.14 32.21 -26.01
N ILE A 772 -20.04 32.32 -25.27
CA ILE A 772 -18.69 32.02 -25.75
C ILE A 772 -18.25 30.67 -25.22
N ASN A 773 -17.91 29.78 -26.14
CA ASN A 773 -17.61 28.40 -25.81
C ASN A 773 -16.13 28.07 -26.08
N SER A 774 -15.55 27.30 -25.17
CA SER A 774 -14.34 26.53 -25.45
C SER A 774 -14.55 25.09 -24.99
N SER A 775 -13.80 24.15 -25.55
CA SER A 775 -13.91 22.75 -25.15
C SER A 775 -12.56 22.06 -25.12
N VAL A 776 -12.43 21.06 -24.26
CA VAL A 776 -11.27 20.21 -24.14
C VAL A 776 -11.68 18.78 -24.46
N THR A 777 -10.85 18.06 -25.22
CA THR A 777 -11.03 16.65 -25.56
C THR A 777 -9.71 15.91 -25.38
N ILE A 778 -9.74 14.78 -24.70
CA ILE A 778 -8.55 13.94 -24.48
C ILE A 778 -8.41 12.92 -25.60
N GLN A 779 -7.17 12.64 -25.99
CA GLN A 779 -6.79 11.57 -26.91
C GLN A 779 -5.63 10.77 -26.30
N TYR A 780 -5.71 9.45 -26.38
CA TYR A 780 -4.71 8.53 -25.87
C TYR A 780 -4.56 7.32 -26.81
N ASP A 781 -3.55 6.49 -26.58
CA ASP A 781 -3.32 5.28 -27.38
C ASP A 781 -4.24 4.12 -26.94
N GLU A 782 -5.31 3.90 -27.69
CA GLU A 782 -6.27 2.81 -27.44
C GLU A 782 -5.67 1.40 -27.57
N LYS A 783 -4.45 1.25 -28.13
CA LYS A 783 -3.75 -0.04 -28.17
C LYS A 783 -3.07 -0.41 -26.86
N ARG A 784 -2.85 0.57 -25.99
CA ARG A 784 -2.16 0.41 -24.70
C ARG A 784 -3.04 0.71 -23.51
N TYR A 785 -4.05 1.57 -23.69
CA TYR A 785 -4.92 2.03 -22.63
C TYR A 785 -6.39 1.77 -22.95
N HIS A 786 -7.17 1.45 -21.92
CA HIS A 786 -8.60 1.20 -22.02
C HIS A 786 -9.34 2.06 -20.99
N SER A 787 -10.42 2.71 -21.42
CA SER A 787 -11.32 3.48 -20.57
C SER A 787 -12.72 2.90 -20.71
N ASP A 788 -13.38 2.60 -19.58
CA ASP A 788 -14.77 2.14 -19.58
C ASP A 788 -15.77 3.29 -19.80
N THR A 789 -15.33 4.54 -19.61
CA THR A 789 -16.18 5.72 -19.71
C THR A 789 -15.78 6.63 -20.87
N ASP A 790 -16.56 6.64 -21.95
CA ASP A 790 -16.32 7.55 -23.10
C ASP A 790 -16.81 8.99 -22.85
N SER A 791 -17.74 9.19 -21.91
CA SER A 791 -18.45 10.47 -21.74
C SER A 791 -17.64 11.56 -21.01
N PHE A 792 -16.66 11.20 -20.17
CA PHE A 792 -15.91 12.16 -19.33
C PHE A 792 -14.64 12.72 -19.98
N HIS A 793 -14.34 12.30 -21.22
CA HIS A 793 -13.15 12.74 -21.96
C HIS A 793 -13.34 14.11 -22.63
N ARG A 794 -14.55 14.67 -22.58
CA ARG A 794 -14.88 15.96 -23.17
C ARG A 794 -15.62 16.87 -22.19
N THR A 795 -15.10 18.07 -22.00
CA THR A 795 -15.74 19.14 -21.23
C THR A 795 -15.81 20.43 -22.02
N GLN A 796 -16.88 21.19 -21.84
CA GLN A 796 -17.08 22.50 -22.46
C GLN A 796 -17.43 23.52 -21.38
N ILE A 797 -16.76 24.68 -21.39
CA ILE A 797 -17.11 25.84 -20.56
C ILE A 797 -17.75 26.88 -21.46
N GLN A 798 -18.82 27.49 -20.95
CA GLN A 798 -19.57 28.56 -21.62
C GLN A 798 -19.54 29.82 -20.75
N THR A 799 -19.10 30.94 -21.33
CA THR A 799 -19.24 32.27 -20.72
C THR A 799 -20.44 32.98 -21.34
N ARG A 800 -21.35 33.51 -20.51
CA ARG A 800 -22.44 34.38 -20.97
C ARG A 800 -21.95 35.82 -21.10
N VAL A 801 -22.15 36.44 -22.25
CA VAL A 801 -21.77 37.84 -22.51
C VAL A 801 -23.04 38.64 -22.70
N ASP A 802 -23.29 39.59 -21.80
CA ASP A 802 -24.45 40.49 -21.86
C ASP A 802 -24.00 41.86 -22.39
N LEU A 803 -24.61 42.29 -23.48
CA LEU A 803 -24.34 43.57 -24.14
C LEU A 803 -25.39 44.58 -23.69
N LEU A 804 -25.00 45.59 -22.91
CA LEU A 804 -25.92 46.61 -22.40
C LEU A 804 -25.87 47.87 -23.27
N VAL A 805 -27.05 48.42 -23.57
CA VAL A 805 -27.17 49.74 -24.22
C VAL A 805 -27.68 50.73 -23.16
N PRO A 806 -26.91 51.79 -22.82
CA PRO A 806 -27.33 52.73 -21.78
C PRO A 806 -28.60 53.50 -22.21
N PRO A 807 -29.54 53.74 -21.28
CA PRO A 807 -30.75 54.50 -21.58
C PRO A 807 -30.40 55.98 -21.86
N ASN A 808 -30.94 56.53 -22.95
CA ASN A 808 -30.73 57.93 -23.31
C ASN A 808 -31.55 58.87 -22.40
N HIS A 809 -30.91 59.40 -21.34
CA HIS A 809 -31.55 60.31 -20.37
C HIS A 809 -31.79 61.73 -20.89
N LEU A 810 -31.30 62.08 -22.08
CA LEU A 810 -31.43 63.43 -22.65
C LEU A 810 -32.89 63.89 -22.76
N LEU A 811 -33.79 62.96 -23.11
CA LEU A 811 -35.22 63.26 -23.26
C LEU A 811 -35.85 63.64 -21.90
N TYR A 812 -35.48 62.95 -20.83
CA TYR A 812 -35.95 63.25 -19.48
C TYR A 812 -35.41 64.60 -18.97
N ILE A 813 -34.14 64.91 -19.23
CA ILE A 813 -33.52 66.17 -18.83
C ILE A 813 -34.16 67.35 -19.56
N ILE A 814 -34.41 67.24 -20.87
CA ILE A 814 -35.07 68.30 -21.65
C ILE A 814 -36.49 68.55 -21.13
N VAL A 815 -37.27 67.49 -20.89
CA VAL A 815 -38.66 67.63 -20.38
C VAL A 815 -38.68 68.23 -18.96
N SER A 816 -37.77 67.82 -18.09
CA SER A 816 -37.65 68.36 -16.72
C SER A 816 -37.23 69.83 -16.72
N SER A 817 -36.27 70.21 -17.57
CA SER A 817 -35.76 71.59 -17.65
C SER A 817 -36.80 72.56 -18.19
N VAL A 818 -37.53 72.17 -19.24
CA VAL A 818 -38.62 72.99 -19.81
C VAL A 818 -39.79 73.09 -18.84
N GLY A 819 -40.17 71.97 -18.18
CA GLY A 819 -41.23 71.96 -17.18
C GLY A 819 -40.92 72.85 -15.97
N GLY A 820 -39.68 72.76 -15.45
CA GLY A 820 -39.20 73.58 -14.34
C GLY A 820 -39.14 75.08 -14.69
N GLY A 821 -38.67 75.41 -15.90
CA GLY A 821 -38.62 76.80 -16.38
C GLY A 821 -40.01 77.43 -16.50
N VAL A 822 -40.99 76.70 -17.02
CA VAL A 822 -42.38 77.18 -17.12
C VAL A 822 -43.00 77.38 -15.74
N LEU A 823 -42.78 76.44 -14.81
CA LEU A 823 -43.27 76.55 -13.43
C LEU A 823 -42.67 77.79 -12.72
N LEU A 824 -41.38 78.03 -12.88
CA LEU A 824 -40.70 79.17 -12.28
C LEU A 824 -41.22 80.51 -12.82
N LEU A 825 -41.51 80.59 -14.13
CA LEU A 825 -42.11 81.76 -14.76
C LEU A 825 -43.50 82.05 -14.20
N ILE A 826 -44.32 81.02 -13.98
CA ILE A 826 -45.64 81.15 -13.35
C ILE A 826 -45.50 81.68 -11.91
N ILE A 827 -44.56 81.15 -11.12
CA ILE A 827 -44.29 81.61 -9.76
C ILE A 827 -43.84 83.08 -9.76
N CYS A 828 -42.94 83.48 -10.66
CA CYS A 828 -42.49 84.88 -10.78
C CYS A 828 -43.65 85.83 -11.11
N VAL A 829 -44.56 85.45 -12.01
CA VAL A 829 -45.75 86.27 -12.33
C VAL A 829 -46.69 86.41 -11.14
N ILE A 830 -46.90 85.34 -10.37
CA ILE A 830 -47.70 85.36 -9.13
C ILE A 830 -47.05 86.28 -8.09
N LEU A 831 -45.74 86.13 -7.84
CA LEU A 831 -45.00 86.94 -6.88
C LEU A 831 -44.97 88.44 -7.27
N TYR A 832 -44.93 88.75 -8.57
CA TYR A 832 -45.03 90.12 -9.07
C TYR A 832 -46.43 90.70 -8.84
N LYS A 833 -47.50 89.96 -9.17
CA LYS A 833 -48.88 90.42 -8.93
C LYS A 833 -49.26 90.53 -7.45
N CYS A 834 -48.63 89.73 -6.58
CA CYS A 834 -48.84 89.82 -5.13
C CYS A 834 -48.02 90.93 -4.45
N GLY A 835 -47.28 91.77 -5.19
CA GLY A 835 -46.58 92.94 -4.64
C GLY A 835 -45.41 92.61 -3.71
N PHE A 836 -44.83 91.42 -3.83
CA PHE A 836 -43.76 90.94 -2.95
C PHE A 836 -42.45 91.73 -3.15
N PHE A 837 -42.13 92.11 -4.38
CA PHE A 837 -40.88 92.80 -4.72
C PHE A 837 -40.85 94.30 -4.38
N THR A 838 -41.99 94.94 -4.12
CA THR A 838 -42.04 96.35 -3.66
C THR A 838 -41.80 96.48 -2.16
N ARG A 839 -42.23 95.50 -1.34
CA ARG A 839 -41.98 95.47 0.12
C ARG A 839 -40.55 95.13 0.52
N TYR A 840 -39.78 94.48 -0.36
CA TYR A 840 -38.40 94.09 -0.11
C TYR A 840 -37.40 95.26 -0.25
N LYS A 841 -37.74 96.26 -1.07
CA LYS A 841 -36.89 97.44 -1.32
C LYS A 841 -36.83 98.39 -0.11
N ASP A 842 -37.91 98.52 0.65
CA ASP A 842 -37.98 99.39 1.83
C ASP A 842 -37.26 98.80 3.06
N ARG A 843 -37.22 97.47 3.18
CA ARG A 843 -36.55 96.78 4.32
C ARG A 843 -35.02 96.77 4.22
N MET A 844 -34.45 96.84 3.02
CA MET A 844 -32.99 96.90 2.84
C MET A 844 -32.39 98.29 3.12
N SER A 845 -33.16 99.37 2.92
CA SER A 845 -32.69 100.73 3.21
C SER A 845 -32.59 101.06 4.70
N ASP A 846 -33.39 100.39 5.54
CA ASP A 846 -33.39 100.61 7.00
C ASP A 846 -32.33 99.75 7.72
N ALA A 847 -31.99 98.58 7.19
CA ALA A 847 -30.95 97.70 7.74
C ALA A 847 -29.51 98.20 7.51
N MET A 848 -29.30 99.12 6.56
CA MET A 848 -27.98 99.69 6.25
C MET A 848 -27.61 100.93 7.10
N LYS A 849 -28.52 101.49 7.90
CA LYS A 849 -28.25 102.67 8.76
C LYS A 849 -27.92 102.34 10.22
N SER A 850 -28.17 101.11 10.66
CA SER A 850 -28.02 100.70 12.07
C SER A 850 -26.71 99.96 12.39
N GLN A 851 -25.83 99.72 11.41
CA GLN A 851 -24.57 98.96 11.60
C GLN A 851 -23.29 99.83 11.68
N GLN A 852 -23.41 101.15 11.87
CA GLN A 852 -22.25 102.06 11.88
C GLN A 852 -21.97 102.70 13.27
N GLN A 853 -22.44 102.09 14.37
CA GLN A 853 -22.31 102.69 15.71
C GLN A 853 -22.02 101.72 16.88
N GLU A 854 -21.54 100.50 16.62
CA GLU A 854 -21.10 99.54 17.66
C GLU A 854 -19.71 98.94 17.35
N GLU A 855 -18.80 99.79 16.84
CA GLU A 855 -17.35 99.62 17.04
C GLU A 855 -16.95 100.36 18.33
N ASP A 856 -17.08 99.73 19.50
CA ASP A 856 -16.14 99.91 20.61
C ASP A 856 -16.36 98.85 21.72
N ALA A 857 -15.25 98.28 22.21
CA ALA A 857 -15.11 97.21 23.20
C ALA A 857 -15.53 95.79 22.73
N GLY A 858 -14.66 94.79 22.60
CA GLY A 858 -13.30 94.62 23.11
C GLY A 858 -13.15 93.19 23.66
N ALA A 859 -12.18 92.46 23.11
CA ALA A 859 -11.41 91.34 23.70
C ALA A 859 -12.20 90.08 24.20
N GLU A 860 -11.74 88.83 24.11
CA GLU A 860 -10.40 88.23 24.07
C GLU A 860 -10.54 86.74 23.66
N GLU A 861 -9.48 86.18 23.04
CA GLU A 861 -9.01 84.76 23.06
C GLU A 861 -9.98 83.63 22.60
N GLU A 862 -9.59 82.58 21.86
CA GLU A 862 -8.31 81.92 21.62
C GLU A 862 -8.42 81.06 20.33
N SER A 863 -7.32 80.92 19.59
CA SER A 863 -7.11 80.02 18.44
C SER A 863 -6.26 78.80 18.91
N PRO A 864 -5.77 77.85 18.08
CA PRO A 864 -5.89 77.66 16.63
C PRO A 864 -6.06 76.17 16.15
N ASP A 865 -6.24 76.01 14.82
CA ASP A 865 -5.57 75.06 13.88
C ASP A 865 -5.40 73.56 14.21
N MET A 866 -5.31 72.62 13.27
CA MET A 866 -5.51 72.47 11.82
C MET A 866 -5.34 70.96 11.55
N ALA A 867 -5.77 70.56 10.35
CA ALA A 867 -5.22 69.48 9.52
C ALA A 867 -5.71 68.03 9.68
N GLU A 868 -6.26 67.56 8.56
CA GLU A 868 -6.02 66.29 7.85
C GLU A 868 -6.40 64.96 8.51
N ASP A 869 -6.79 63.90 7.81
CA ASP A 869 -7.38 63.58 6.51
C ASP A 869 -7.59 62.03 6.56
N LYS A 870 -8.57 61.48 5.82
CA LYS A 870 -8.73 60.03 5.45
C LYS A 870 -9.05 59.01 6.55
N GLU A 871 -9.79 57.91 6.36
CA GLU A 871 -10.70 57.37 5.31
C GLU A 871 -11.34 56.08 5.89
N LEU A 872 -12.48 55.65 5.32
CA LEU A 872 -13.11 54.31 5.33
C LEU A 872 -13.57 53.70 6.67
N GLN A 873 -14.89 53.54 6.94
CA GLN A 873 -15.82 52.48 6.48
C GLN A 873 -15.38 51.04 6.87
N ALA A 874 -16.20 50.14 7.42
CA ALA A 874 -17.65 50.04 7.59
C ALA A 874 -17.98 48.98 8.66
N GLN A 875 -19.17 49.04 9.26
CA GLN A 875 -19.99 47.85 9.56
C GLN A 875 -21.43 48.28 9.88
N LEU A 876 -22.33 48.00 8.93
CA LEU A 876 -23.77 48.04 9.11
C LEU A 876 -24.29 46.62 9.28
N SER A 877 -25.22 46.48 10.21
CA SER A 877 -26.47 45.70 10.16
C SER A 877 -26.65 44.72 11.30
N GLN A 878 -27.47 45.17 12.24
CA GLN A 878 -28.27 44.38 13.15
C GLN A 878 -29.70 44.30 12.55
N GLU A 879 -30.38 43.23 12.91
CA GLU A 879 -31.85 43.05 12.90
C GLU A 879 -32.53 42.56 11.60
N SER A 880 -32.73 41.24 11.56
CA SER A 880 -33.98 40.64 11.10
C SER A 880 -34.64 39.90 12.27
N SER A 881 -35.79 40.38 12.70
CA SER A 881 -36.75 39.68 13.54
C SER A 881 -37.99 39.36 12.70
N VAL A 882 -38.18 38.08 12.34
CA VAL A 882 -39.44 37.32 12.42
C VAL A 882 -39.08 35.86 12.63
#